data_AF-Q4SMC2-F1
#
_entry.id   AF-Q4SMC2-F1
#
_cell.length_a   1.000
_cell.length_b   1.000
_cell.length_c   1.000
_cell.angle_alpha   90.00
_cell.angle_beta   90.00
_cell.angle_gamma   90.00
#
_symmetry.space_group_name_H-M   'P 1'
#
loop_
_entity.id
_entity.type
_entity.pdbx_description
1 polymer ?
#
loop_
_entity_poly.entity_id
_entity_poly.type
_entity_poly.pdbx_seq_one_letter_code
_entity_poly.pdbx_strand_id
1 'polypeptide(L)'
;EPRKWKWAVLFLCFYGFMSSIRPGESFITPYLLSSEKNFTREEVTNEITPVLTYSYMAVLVPTFLLTDLLRYKPVLVIQGISQVVIWIILLLGTTLLEMQFMEFFYGITLACRVAYSSYIFSLVKPEQYQRVAGYSRSSVLLGVFTSSVVGQLCLSLGDITYYTLSAISLGFVSFGLLLALGLPWPKRSLFFNRMKNQEQKELAEVASKSERDHMNPKDDAPPRSSARLFGVSLEGYGLGPDAAGGTLTSFTAGFVKIEWNLWSKLVIAVITAVQAGLLLVMGTTDNIWTCYVSYILFRGFYQFLVPIATFQIASSLTKELCALVFGINTFLGTILKSIIILIFADKRGLALDVRSQFMVYFIYFTLLTVLYFVGAAIVIFRHYRNRPREGGGASGRPVELCPAGGESTTLRTAENEAKLDAFPQSRTPGSGRATSKSWQYRFFVLNNESGLLEYFVNEQSRPQKPRGMLPLAGAVISPSDEDSHTFTVNAISGEQYKLRASDAKERQHWVSRLQICTQHHTEAMGKSNPPLKSRSYSMASQGSSSSPMLVHRSNQNPASLFSWSHTNRGSSLYSSKRSLLPDHLLEAREMMGQAQGQHRDLIQSIEALPSSTGLSPLDQDLLMLKATSMATMNCLNECLHILHLQQVARQRGSLGGPTLEWLEPKLPDLLKNGSSSLGSLTTDEGALEGNRLELNSTEFSSFSGEHEDISAEDEVEDGFTDEEEDLGAVEEERSVILHLLSQLKLGMDLTRVVLPTFILEKRSLLEMYADFMSHPHLFVAITDGSTPEDRMVRFVEYYLTSFHEGRKGSIAKKPYNPIIGETFHCSWKVPRNVKGSKESLQGSADPAAAASSQDPYLLRFVAEQVSHHPPVSGFYAECQERQMCVNTHVWTKSKFMGMSIGVSMIGEGCLYLLEHDEEYIFTLPCAYARSILTVPWVELGGKVNIACAKSGYSAVITFQTKPFYGGKLHKVTAEVRHNSTNTVVCRVQGEWNGVLEFSYTSGETKLVDVTKLPVTKKRVRPIEKQGPTESRRLWQNVTESLREKDIEKATEHKRLLEERQRTEERHRAETETPWRTRHFDKEGEGWMYHKPLWKN
;
A
#
# COMPACT_ATOMS: atom_id res chain seq x y z
N GLU A 1 -15.29 -1.84 29.43
CA GLU A 1 -15.02 -2.59 30.68
C GLU A 1 -14.16 -3.84 30.39
N PRO A 2 -13.17 -4.19 31.24
CA PRO A 2 -12.24 -5.30 30.97
C PRO A 2 -12.79 -6.72 31.27
N ARG A 3 -13.98 -6.86 31.87
CA ARG A 3 -14.53 -8.17 32.29
C ARG A 3 -15.42 -8.86 31.24
N LYS A 4 -16.09 -8.13 30.34
CA LYS A 4 -17.16 -8.68 29.46
C LYS A 4 -16.67 -9.72 28.44
N TRP A 5 -15.45 -9.57 27.88
CA TRP A 5 -14.91 -10.55 26.92
C TRP A 5 -14.60 -11.90 27.56
N LYS A 6 -14.18 -11.93 28.85
CA LYS A 6 -13.88 -13.17 29.57
C LYS A 6 -15.13 -14.05 29.69
N TRP A 7 -16.27 -13.45 30.05
CA TRP A 7 -17.55 -14.15 30.10
C TRP A 7 -17.99 -14.70 28.73
N ALA A 8 -17.78 -13.94 27.65
CA ALA A 8 -18.10 -14.42 26.30
C ALA A 8 -17.19 -15.61 25.88
N VAL A 9 -15.90 -15.59 26.20
CA VAL A 9 -14.99 -16.72 25.96
C VAL A 9 -15.35 -17.94 26.81
N LEU A 10 -15.70 -17.75 28.10
CA LEU A 10 -16.15 -18.83 28.97
C LEU A 10 -17.45 -19.47 28.44
N PHE A 11 -18.44 -18.66 28.03
CA PHE A 11 -19.67 -19.15 27.43
C PHE A 11 -19.42 -19.90 26.12
N LEU A 12 -18.49 -19.43 25.28
CA LEU A 12 -18.09 -20.14 24.05
C LEU A 12 -17.36 -21.45 24.33
N CYS A 13 -16.50 -21.52 25.34
CA CYS A 13 -15.88 -22.78 25.76
C CYS A 13 -16.94 -23.76 26.29
N PHE A 14 -17.89 -23.29 27.09
CA PHE A 14 -19.01 -24.09 27.61
C PHE A 14 -19.94 -24.60 26.50
N TYR A 15 -20.26 -23.76 25.51
CA TYR A 15 -20.96 -24.16 24.29
C TYR A 15 -20.17 -25.22 23.51
N GLY A 16 -18.86 -25.03 23.31
CA GLY A 16 -18.00 -26.00 22.63
C GLY A 16 -17.90 -27.35 23.36
N PHE A 17 -17.93 -27.33 24.70
CA PHE A 17 -18.03 -28.52 25.53
C PHE A 17 -19.37 -29.22 25.34
N MET A 18 -20.49 -28.52 25.59
CA MET A 18 -21.85 -29.09 25.52
C MET A 18 -22.22 -29.58 24.11
N SER A 19 -21.86 -28.85 23.05
CA SER A 19 -22.09 -29.27 21.65
C SER A 19 -21.22 -30.46 21.20
N SER A 20 -20.26 -30.88 22.02
CA SER A 20 -19.41 -32.06 21.80
C SER A 20 -19.80 -33.26 22.67
N ILE A 21 -20.72 -33.11 23.62
CA ILE A 21 -21.31 -34.24 24.37
C ILE A 21 -22.40 -34.87 23.50
N ARG A 22 -22.11 -36.05 22.95
CA ARG A 22 -22.98 -36.80 22.03
C ARG A 22 -22.74 -38.30 22.26
N PRO A 23 -23.18 -38.89 23.39
CA PRO A 23 -22.67 -40.18 23.87
C PRO A 23 -22.74 -41.37 22.89
N GLY A 24 -23.67 -41.36 21.95
CA GLY A 24 -23.78 -42.36 20.88
C GLY A 24 -22.77 -42.18 19.73
N GLU A 25 -22.01 -41.08 19.67
CA GLU A 25 -21.11 -40.75 18.55
C GLU A 25 -20.03 -41.82 18.32
N SER A 26 -19.47 -42.36 19.40
CA SER A 26 -18.51 -43.48 19.35
C SER A 26 -19.14 -44.81 18.92
N PHE A 27 -20.47 -44.87 18.79
CA PHE A 27 -21.25 -46.08 18.57
C PHE A 27 -22.16 -46.03 17.32
N ILE A 28 -22.05 -44.98 16.48
CA ILE A 28 -22.84 -44.85 15.24
C ILE A 28 -22.62 -46.07 14.32
N THR A 29 -21.38 -46.47 14.05
CA THR A 29 -21.09 -47.63 13.19
C THR A 29 -21.59 -48.95 13.79
N PRO A 30 -21.35 -49.28 15.08
CA PRO A 30 -22.04 -50.38 15.77
C PRO A 30 -23.57 -50.33 15.66
N TYR A 31 -24.18 -49.15 15.75
CA TYR A 31 -25.63 -48.98 15.69
C TYR A 31 -26.19 -49.27 14.29
N LEU A 32 -25.57 -48.75 13.22
CA LEU A 32 -25.97 -49.03 11.84
C LEU A 32 -25.87 -50.52 11.48
N LEU A 33 -24.89 -51.23 12.05
CA LEU A 33 -24.67 -52.66 11.89
C LEU A 33 -25.47 -53.53 12.90
N SER A 34 -26.24 -52.93 13.80
CA SER A 34 -27.08 -53.66 14.76
C SER A 34 -28.38 -54.14 14.11
N SER A 35 -29.05 -55.12 14.72
CA SER A 35 -30.38 -55.60 14.28
C SER A 35 -31.48 -54.53 14.34
N GLU A 36 -31.26 -53.38 14.99
CA GLU A 36 -32.18 -52.24 15.01
C GLU A 36 -32.14 -51.40 13.71
N LYS A 37 -31.07 -51.49 12.92
CA LYS A 37 -30.88 -50.75 11.65
C LYS A 37 -30.57 -51.64 10.45
N ASN A 38 -29.92 -52.78 10.68
CA ASN A 38 -29.76 -53.90 9.74
C ASN A 38 -29.06 -53.55 8.40
N PHE A 39 -28.15 -52.56 8.39
CA PHE A 39 -27.29 -52.30 7.23
C PHE A 39 -26.11 -53.25 7.17
N THR A 40 -25.66 -53.61 5.97
CA THR A 40 -24.43 -54.38 5.78
C THR A 40 -23.19 -53.51 5.99
N ARG A 41 -22.06 -54.15 6.31
CA ARG A 41 -20.76 -53.46 6.40
C ARG A 41 -20.35 -52.80 5.09
N GLU A 42 -20.77 -53.35 3.94
CA GLU A 42 -20.42 -52.81 2.64
C GLU A 42 -21.23 -51.55 2.31
N GLU A 43 -22.54 -51.51 2.59
CA GLU A 43 -23.35 -50.29 2.45
C GLU A 43 -22.84 -49.17 3.36
N VAL A 44 -22.56 -49.47 4.64
CA VAL A 44 -22.02 -48.46 5.58
C VAL A 44 -20.70 -47.88 5.09
N THR A 45 -19.79 -48.73 4.59
CA THR A 45 -18.43 -48.32 4.20
C THR A 45 -18.37 -47.65 2.82
N ASN A 46 -19.15 -48.12 1.85
CA ASN A 46 -19.06 -47.70 0.44
C ASN A 46 -20.14 -46.69 0.02
N GLU A 47 -21.35 -46.76 0.61
CA GLU A 47 -22.50 -45.95 0.19
C GLU A 47 -22.86 -44.85 1.20
N ILE A 48 -22.74 -45.10 2.50
CA ILE A 48 -23.09 -44.13 3.56
C ILE A 48 -21.91 -43.21 3.88
N THR A 49 -20.86 -43.73 4.52
CA THR A 49 -19.76 -42.90 5.07
C THR A 49 -19.01 -42.02 4.06
N PRO A 50 -18.85 -42.37 2.77
CA PRO A 50 -18.21 -41.48 1.80
C PRO A 50 -18.95 -40.15 1.57
N VAL A 51 -20.27 -40.09 1.79
CA VAL A 51 -21.08 -38.87 1.60
C VAL A 51 -20.62 -37.73 2.50
N LEU A 52 -20.18 -38.03 3.73
CA LEU A 52 -19.57 -37.04 4.64
C LEU A 52 -18.36 -36.34 3.99
N THR A 53 -17.49 -37.08 3.30
CA THR A 53 -16.25 -36.51 2.75
C THR A 53 -16.54 -35.56 1.58
N TYR A 54 -17.44 -35.95 0.67
CA TYR A 54 -17.81 -35.11 -0.48
C TYR A 54 -18.67 -33.91 -0.05
N SER A 55 -19.66 -34.11 0.82
CA SER A 55 -20.53 -33.03 1.33
C SER A 55 -19.75 -32.00 2.14
N TYR A 56 -18.85 -32.44 3.02
CA TYR A 56 -17.96 -31.54 3.76
C TYR A 56 -17.12 -30.67 2.81
N MET A 57 -16.48 -31.27 1.81
CA MET A 57 -15.64 -30.53 0.85
C MET A 57 -16.46 -29.50 0.04
N ALA A 58 -17.67 -29.85 -0.39
CA ALA A 58 -18.55 -28.96 -1.14
C ALA A 58 -19.13 -27.82 -0.26
N VAL A 59 -19.55 -28.12 0.97
CA VAL A 59 -20.18 -27.15 1.88
C VAL A 59 -19.15 -26.23 2.57
N LEU A 60 -17.89 -26.65 2.70
CA LEU A 60 -16.86 -25.85 3.37
C LEU A 60 -16.66 -24.47 2.72
N VAL A 61 -16.68 -24.39 1.38
CA VAL A 61 -16.51 -23.14 0.63
C VAL A 61 -17.61 -22.10 0.92
N PRO A 62 -18.91 -22.38 0.68
CA PRO A 62 -19.96 -21.43 1.04
C PRO A 62 -19.97 -21.15 2.55
N THR A 63 -19.71 -22.14 3.41
CA THR A 63 -19.75 -21.93 4.86
C THR A 63 -18.71 -20.92 5.37
N PHE A 64 -17.46 -20.95 4.89
CA PHE A 64 -16.48 -19.94 5.33
C PHE A 64 -16.77 -18.54 4.75
N LEU A 65 -17.35 -18.45 3.55
CA LEU A 65 -17.79 -17.17 2.96
C LEU A 65 -19.00 -16.59 3.72
N LEU A 66 -19.99 -17.43 4.04
CA LEU A 66 -21.16 -17.04 4.85
C LEU A 66 -20.78 -16.68 6.29
N THR A 67 -19.68 -17.20 6.82
CA THR A 67 -19.25 -16.96 8.21
C THR A 67 -18.97 -15.48 8.48
N ASP A 68 -18.18 -14.83 7.63
CA ASP A 68 -17.84 -13.40 7.78
C ASP A 68 -19.01 -12.49 7.32
N LEU A 69 -19.84 -12.94 6.37
CA LEU A 69 -21.07 -12.24 5.91
C LEU A 69 -22.16 -12.19 7.00
N LEU A 70 -22.49 -13.35 7.58
CA LEU A 70 -23.58 -13.53 8.55
C LEU A 70 -23.16 -13.23 10.00
N ARG A 71 -21.92 -12.80 10.24
CA ARG A 71 -21.38 -12.44 11.57
C ARG A 71 -21.30 -13.61 12.56
N TYR A 72 -20.81 -14.76 12.10
CA TYR A 72 -20.54 -16.00 12.87
C TYR A 72 -21.76 -16.70 13.51
N LYS A 73 -22.59 -16.01 14.30
CA LYS A 73 -23.66 -16.62 15.10
C LYS A 73 -24.66 -17.44 14.27
N PRO A 74 -25.18 -16.98 13.11
CA PRO A 74 -26.09 -17.78 12.30
C PRO A 74 -25.48 -19.09 11.79
N VAL A 75 -24.17 -19.12 11.52
CA VAL A 75 -23.46 -20.35 11.10
C VAL A 75 -23.33 -21.34 12.25
N LEU A 76 -23.19 -20.88 13.50
CA LEU A 76 -23.22 -21.73 14.69
C LEU A 76 -24.64 -22.21 15.06
N VAL A 77 -25.67 -21.43 14.71
CA VAL A 77 -27.08 -21.88 14.80
C VAL A 77 -27.37 -22.93 13.73
N ILE A 78 -26.91 -22.74 12.48
CA ILE A 78 -26.96 -23.77 11.42
C ILE A 78 -26.26 -25.05 11.88
N GLN A 79 -25.06 -24.95 12.48
CA GLN A 79 -24.36 -26.10 13.06
C GLN A 79 -25.20 -26.85 14.11
N GLY A 80 -25.88 -26.12 15.00
CA GLY A 80 -26.77 -26.70 16.01
C GLY A 80 -28.01 -27.38 15.39
N ILE A 81 -28.59 -26.78 14.35
CA ILE A 81 -29.72 -27.37 13.61
C ILE A 81 -29.27 -28.65 12.90
N SER A 82 -28.14 -28.64 12.18
CA SER A 82 -27.59 -29.83 11.53
C SER A 82 -27.29 -30.96 12.52
N GLN A 83 -26.76 -30.64 13.71
CA GLN A 83 -26.58 -31.62 14.78
C GLN A 83 -27.91 -32.24 15.22
N VAL A 84 -28.95 -31.45 15.49
CA VAL A 84 -30.27 -31.97 15.86
C VAL A 84 -30.86 -32.85 14.75
N VAL A 85 -30.73 -32.45 13.48
CA VAL A 85 -31.20 -33.23 12.33
C VAL A 85 -30.47 -34.57 12.20
N ILE A 86 -29.14 -34.62 12.40
CA ILE A 86 -28.36 -35.89 12.41
C ILE A 86 -28.97 -36.90 13.38
N TRP A 87 -29.23 -36.50 14.63
CA TRP A 87 -29.73 -37.43 15.65
C TRP A 87 -31.21 -37.78 15.48
N ILE A 88 -32.03 -36.90 14.89
CA ILE A 88 -33.40 -37.23 14.49
C ILE A 88 -33.40 -38.28 13.37
N ILE A 89 -32.58 -38.11 12.33
CA ILE A 89 -32.48 -39.09 11.24
C ILE A 89 -31.89 -40.41 11.74
N LEU A 90 -30.87 -40.38 12.62
CA LEU A 90 -30.29 -41.59 13.18
C LEU A 90 -31.30 -42.40 14.02
N LEU A 91 -32.24 -41.74 14.70
CA LEU A 91 -33.34 -42.41 15.41
C LEU A 91 -34.41 -42.93 14.43
N LEU A 92 -34.99 -42.05 13.60
CA LEU A 92 -36.21 -42.35 12.83
C LEU A 92 -35.96 -43.05 11.48
N GLY A 93 -34.84 -42.74 10.81
CA GLY A 93 -34.55 -43.23 9.47
C GLY A 93 -34.21 -44.71 9.43
N THR A 94 -34.61 -45.38 8.35
CA THR A 94 -34.41 -46.83 8.13
C THR A 94 -33.88 -47.15 6.73
N THR A 95 -33.85 -46.18 5.83
CA THR A 95 -33.39 -46.34 4.44
C THR A 95 -31.95 -45.89 4.24
N LEU A 96 -31.31 -46.42 3.19
CA LEU A 96 -29.95 -46.02 2.78
C LEU A 96 -29.86 -44.51 2.50
N LEU A 97 -30.88 -43.95 1.82
CA LEU A 97 -30.94 -42.53 1.45
C LEU A 97 -30.99 -41.62 2.69
N GLU A 98 -31.73 -42.00 3.72
CA GLU A 98 -31.77 -41.26 4.98
C GLU A 98 -30.40 -41.25 5.68
N MET A 99 -29.69 -42.38 5.69
CA MET A 99 -28.35 -42.44 6.27
C MET A 99 -27.31 -41.65 5.46
N GLN A 100 -27.46 -41.58 4.13
CA GLN A 100 -26.69 -40.66 3.28
C GLN A 100 -27.00 -39.19 3.60
N PHE A 101 -28.27 -38.82 3.83
CA PHE A 101 -28.64 -37.47 4.29
C PHE A 101 -28.09 -37.15 5.69
N MET A 102 -28.06 -38.13 6.61
CA MET A 102 -27.44 -37.99 7.93
C MET A 102 -25.97 -37.60 7.81
N GLU A 103 -25.18 -38.30 6.98
CA GLU A 103 -23.77 -37.97 6.70
C GLU A 103 -23.60 -36.62 5.98
N PHE A 104 -24.56 -36.21 5.13
CA PHE A 104 -24.56 -34.86 4.52
C PHE A 104 -24.73 -33.74 5.56
N PHE A 105 -25.66 -33.89 6.52
CA PHE A 105 -25.77 -32.95 7.65
C PHE A 105 -24.55 -33.00 8.58
N TYR A 106 -23.88 -34.15 8.65
CA TYR A 106 -22.59 -34.30 9.33
C TYR A 106 -21.49 -33.50 8.61
N GLY A 107 -21.48 -33.46 7.27
CA GLY A 107 -20.63 -32.59 6.45
C GLY A 107 -20.86 -31.10 6.70
N ILE A 108 -22.12 -30.65 6.78
CA ILE A 108 -22.46 -29.26 7.16
C ILE A 108 -21.93 -28.94 8.57
N THR A 109 -22.17 -29.84 9.52
CA THR A 109 -21.71 -29.70 10.92
C THR A 109 -20.19 -29.55 11.01
N LEU A 110 -19.44 -30.30 10.21
CA LEU A 110 -17.99 -30.26 10.15
C LEU A 110 -17.47 -28.97 9.49
N ALA A 111 -18.15 -28.45 8.46
CA ALA A 111 -17.83 -27.18 7.83
C ALA A 111 -18.00 -25.98 8.79
N CYS A 112 -19.10 -25.94 9.55
CA CYS A 112 -19.39 -24.83 10.47
C CYS A 112 -18.38 -24.71 11.64
N ARG A 113 -17.60 -25.76 11.92
CA ARG A 113 -16.52 -25.76 12.93
C ARG A 113 -15.48 -24.63 12.71
N VAL A 114 -15.30 -24.15 11.48
CA VAL A 114 -14.45 -22.99 11.15
C VAL A 114 -14.98 -21.69 11.78
N ALA A 115 -16.30 -21.52 11.85
CA ALA A 115 -16.92 -20.34 12.45
C ALA A 115 -16.69 -20.26 13.96
N TYR A 116 -16.69 -21.39 14.67
CA TYR A 116 -16.45 -21.45 16.11
C TYR A 116 -15.07 -20.88 16.49
N SER A 117 -14.02 -21.40 15.86
CA SER A 117 -12.64 -20.96 16.09
C SER A 117 -12.46 -19.47 15.76
N SER A 118 -12.98 -19.05 14.61
CA SER A 118 -12.86 -17.67 14.11
C SER A 118 -13.60 -16.66 14.98
N TYR A 119 -14.81 -17.01 15.44
CA TYR A 119 -15.64 -16.19 16.31
C TYR A 119 -14.93 -15.92 17.65
N ILE A 120 -14.30 -16.94 18.24
CA ILE A 120 -13.54 -16.80 19.48
C ILE A 120 -12.40 -15.78 19.35
N PHE A 121 -11.63 -15.79 18.26
CA PHE A 121 -10.57 -14.80 18.04
C PHE A 121 -11.09 -13.38 17.76
N SER A 122 -12.33 -13.23 17.26
CA SER A 122 -12.96 -11.92 17.05
C SER A 122 -13.21 -11.15 18.36
N LEU A 123 -13.44 -11.87 19.47
CA LEU A 123 -13.81 -11.32 20.77
C LEU A 123 -12.62 -10.91 21.66
N VAL A 124 -11.40 -11.26 21.25
CA VAL A 124 -10.19 -11.24 22.10
C VAL A 124 -9.08 -10.40 21.47
N LYS A 125 -8.12 -9.87 22.26
CA LYS A 125 -6.91 -9.20 21.76
C LYS A 125 -5.80 -10.22 21.37
N PRO A 126 -4.95 -9.93 20.37
CA PRO A 126 -3.88 -10.85 19.92
C PRO A 126 -3.01 -11.42 21.04
N GLU A 127 -2.69 -10.62 22.05
CA GLU A 127 -1.86 -11.01 23.22
C GLU A 127 -2.40 -12.21 24.01
N GLN A 128 -3.66 -12.59 23.83
CA GLN A 128 -4.29 -13.75 24.50
C GLN A 128 -4.66 -14.89 23.54
N TYR A 129 -4.36 -14.78 22.24
CA TYR A 129 -4.77 -15.79 21.24
C TYR A 129 -4.21 -17.19 21.53
N GLN A 130 -2.97 -17.33 21.98
CA GLN A 130 -2.37 -18.64 22.35
C GLN A 130 -3.19 -19.34 23.45
N ARG A 131 -3.46 -18.63 24.56
CA ARG A 131 -4.23 -19.15 25.70
C ARG A 131 -5.64 -19.55 25.30
N VAL A 132 -6.30 -18.67 24.54
CA VAL A 132 -7.70 -18.87 24.15
C VAL A 132 -7.86 -19.97 23.10
N ALA A 133 -6.88 -20.18 22.22
CA ALA A 133 -6.82 -21.36 21.34
C ALA A 133 -6.69 -22.66 22.13
N GLY A 134 -5.83 -22.68 23.17
CA GLY A 134 -5.71 -23.81 24.09
C GLY A 134 -7.01 -24.07 24.86
N TYR A 135 -7.64 -23.04 25.43
CA TYR A 135 -8.90 -23.19 26.18
C TYR A 135 -10.04 -23.72 25.31
N SER A 136 -10.29 -23.13 24.13
CA SER A 136 -11.42 -23.51 23.29
C SER A 136 -11.30 -24.94 22.76
N ARG A 137 -10.08 -25.34 22.35
CA ARG A 137 -9.79 -26.70 21.87
C ARG A 137 -9.86 -27.73 22.98
N SER A 138 -9.34 -27.42 24.17
CA SER A 138 -9.40 -28.33 25.32
C SER A 138 -10.85 -28.52 25.82
N SER A 139 -11.67 -27.46 25.78
CA SER A 139 -13.09 -27.54 26.16
C SER A 139 -13.89 -28.46 25.22
N VAL A 140 -13.61 -28.41 23.92
CA VAL A 140 -14.18 -29.32 22.91
C VAL A 140 -13.71 -30.78 23.15
N LEU A 141 -12.40 -30.99 23.34
CA LEU A 141 -11.85 -32.33 23.57
C LEU A 141 -12.33 -32.96 24.89
N LEU A 142 -12.51 -32.16 25.94
CA LEU A 142 -13.12 -32.60 27.19
C LEU A 142 -14.59 -33.01 27.00
N GLY A 143 -15.31 -32.33 26.10
CA GLY A 143 -16.68 -32.70 25.72
C GLY A 143 -16.73 -34.06 25.03
N VAL A 144 -15.83 -34.32 24.07
CA VAL A 144 -15.68 -35.62 23.39
C VAL A 144 -15.25 -36.73 24.38
N PHE A 145 -14.34 -36.44 25.32
CA PHE A 145 -13.96 -37.39 26.36
C PHE A 145 -15.15 -37.78 27.25
N THR A 146 -15.86 -36.78 27.81
CA THR A 146 -17.08 -37.00 28.60
C THR A 146 -18.13 -37.75 27.80
N SER A 147 -18.31 -37.42 26.51
CA SER A 147 -19.19 -38.10 25.57
C SER A 147 -18.92 -39.60 25.52
N SER A 148 -17.69 -39.99 25.16
CA SER A 148 -17.29 -41.39 25.02
C SER A 148 -17.32 -42.16 26.34
N VAL A 149 -16.94 -41.52 27.46
CA VAL A 149 -16.98 -42.15 28.80
C VAL A 149 -18.43 -42.40 29.22
N VAL A 150 -19.32 -41.42 29.07
CA VAL A 150 -20.76 -41.60 29.36
C VAL A 150 -21.34 -42.69 28.46
N GLY A 151 -21.05 -42.67 27.15
CA GLY A 151 -21.53 -43.69 26.23
C GLY A 151 -21.07 -45.10 26.59
N GLN A 152 -19.78 -45.26 26.88
CA GLN A 152 -19.22 -46.55 27.30
C GLN A 152 -19.86 -47.05 28.61
N LEU A 153 -20.02 -46.19 29.62
CA LEU A 153 -20.64 -46.57 30.90
C LEU A 153 -22.13 -46.92 30.74
N CYS A 154 -22.88 -46.18 29.91
CA CYS A 154 -24.28 -46.48 29.59
C CYS A 154 -24.44 -47.86 28.96
N LEU A 155 -23.56 -48.23 28.02
CA LEU A 155 -23.60 -49.56 27.38
C LEU A 155 -23.08 -50.68 28.30
N SER A 156 -21.98 -50.47 29.04
CA SER A 156 -21.31 -51.55 29.78
C SER A 156 -21.76 -51.76 31.21
N LEU A 157 -22.44 -50.78 31.83
CA LEU A 157 -22.96 -50.86 33.20
C LEU A 157 -24.47 -50.57 33.31
N GLY A 158 -25.05 -49.89 32.32
CA GLY A 158 -26.46 -49.49 32.32
C GLY A 158 -27.39 -50.36 31.47
N ASP A 159 -26.86 -51.29 30.68
CA ASP A 159 -27.59 -52.14 29.72
C ASP A 159 -28.51 -51.34 28.76
N ILE A 160 -28.05 -50.15 28.36
CA ILE A 160 -28.82 -49.19 27.57
C ILE A 160 -28.69 -49.51 26.06
N THR A 161 -29.81 -49.55 25.33
CA THR A 161 -29.80 -49.80 23.87
C THR A 161 -29.21 -48.65 23.05
N TYR A 162 -28.70 -48.94 21.84
CA TYR A 162 -28.14 -47.92 20.95
C TYR A 162 -29.17 -46.84 20.53
N TYR A 163 -30.45 -47.22 20.34
CA TYR A 163 -31.55 -46.27 20.18
C TYR A 163 -31.67 -45.32 21.38
N THR A 164 -31.67 -45.86 22.61
CA THR A 164 -31.80 -45.05 23.84
C THR A 164 -30.59 -44.13 24.03
N LEU A 165 -29.38 -44.61 23.73
CA LEU A 165 -28.16 -43.80 23.75
C LEU A 165 -28.17 -42.68 22.69
N SER A 166 -28.79 -42.93 21.53
CA SER A 166 -29.01 -41.94 20.48
C SER A 166 -30.05 -40.89 20.90
N ALA A 167 -31.10 -41.27 21.63
CA ALA A 167 -32.08 -40.35 22.21
C ALA A 167 -31.47 -39.45 23.31
N ILE A 168 -30.61 -40.01 24.17
CA ILE A 168 -29.80 -39.23 25.13
C ILE A 168 -28.92 -38.21 24.38
N SER A 169 -28.30 -38.63 23.26
CA SER A 169 -27.46 -37.76 22.43
C SER A 169 -28.25 -36.64 21.75
N LEU A 170 -29.47 -36.91 21.28
CA LEU A 170 -30.41 -35.90 20.77
C LEU A 170 -30.71 -34.82 21.83
N GLY A 171 -30.88 -35.22 23.09
CA GLY A 171 -31.07 -34.29 24.22
C GLY A 171 -29.90 -33.32 24.40
N PHE A 172 -28.66 -33.83 24.40
CA PHE A 172 -27.47 -32.97 24.53
C PHE A 172 -27.27 -32.02 23.35
N VAL A 173 -27.46 -32.46 22.09
CA VAL A 173 -27.34 -31.53 20.94
C VAL A 173 -28.46 -30.49 20.90
N SER A 174 -29.66 -30.85 21.36
CA SER A 174 -30.79 -29.91 21.45
C SER A 174 -30.50 -28.81 22.48
N PHE A 175 -29.91 -29.16 23.63
CA PHE A 175 -29.39 -28.19 24.58
C PHE A 175 -28.24 -27.35 23.99
N GLY A 176 -27.35 -27.97 23.19
CA GLY A 176 -26.33 -27.27 22.41
C GLY A 176 -26.90 -26.22 21.44
N LEU A 177 -28.02 -26.50 20.76
CA LEU A 177 -28.72 -25.55 19.90
C LEU A 177 -29.32 -24.38 20.71
N LEU A 178 -29.91 -24.63 21.88
CA LEU A 178 -30.37 -23.57 22.78
C LEU A 178 -29.22 -22.66 23.24
N LEU A 179 -28.05 -23.21 23.54
CA LEU A 179 -26.84 -22.43 23.84
C LEU A 179 -26.35 -21.63 22.62
N ALA A 180 -26.44 -22.16 21.39
CA ALA A 180 -26.11 -21.43 20.17
C ALA A 180 -27.04 -20.22 19.96
N LEU A 181 -28.35 -20.37 20.21
CA LEU A 181 -29.31 -19.27 20.22
C LEU A 181 -29.00 -18.24 21.32
N GLY A 182 -28.48 -18.69 22.47
CA GLY A 182 -28.01 -17.84 23.57
C GLY A 182 -26.70 -17.08 23.33
N LEU A 183 -25.91 -17.42 22.29
CA LEU A 183 -24.63 -16.75 22.01
C LEU A 183 -24.81 -15.22 21.86
N PRO A 184 -23.90 -14.40 22.41
CA PRO A 184 -23.98 -12.95 22.24
C PRO A 184 -23.81 -12.57 20.76
N TRP A 185 -24.48 -11.51 20.31
CA TRP A 185 -24.30 -11.01 18.94
C TRP A 185 -22.97 -10.22 18.83
N PRO A 186 -22.04 -10.58 17.92
CA PRO A 186 -20.82 -9.81 17.72
C PRO A 186 -21.15 -8.41 17.17
N LYS A 187 -20.86 -7.37 17.96
CA LYS A 187 -21.08 -5.95 17.61
C LYS A 187 -20.16 -5.43 16.49
N ARG A 188 -19.19 -6.23 16.02
CA ARG A 188 -18.30 -5.90 14.90
C ARG A 188 -18.64 -6.77 13.70
N SER A 189 -19.06 -6.14 12.61
CA SER A 189 -19.34 -6.76 11.31
C SER A 189 -18.58 -5.99 10.24
N LEU A 190 -17.87 -6.72 9.37
CA LEU A 190 -16.84 -6.15 8.50
C LEU A 190 -17.39 -5.23 7.41
N PHE A 191 -18.59 -5.50 6.89
CA PHE A 191 -19.25 -4.63 5.93
C PHE A 191 -19.95 -3.45 6.62
N PHE A 192 -20.92 -3.72 7.49
CA PHE A 192 -21.81 -2.67 8.01
C PHE A 192 -21.16 -1.70 8.98
N ASN A 193 -20.19 -2.13 9.80
CA ASN A 193 -19.46 -1.18 10.64
C ASN A 193 -18.43 -0.39 9.83
N ARG A 194 -18.09 -0.76 8.58
CA ARG A 194 -17.21 0.07 7.75
C ARG A 194 -17.93 1.32 7.28
N MET A 195 -19.13 1.16 6.69
CA MET A 195 -20.02 2.29 6.40
C MET A 195 -20.38 3.05 7.68
N LYS A 196 -20.93 2.38 8.71
CA LYS A 196 -21.44 3.11 9.87
C LYS A 196 -20.36 3.74 10.75
N ASN A 197 -19.15 3.16 10.83
CA ASN A 197 -18.03 3.85 11.47
C ASN A 197 -17.39 4.90 10.54
N GLN A 198 -17.51 4.81 9.21
CA GLN A 198 -17.10 5.91 8.34
C GLN A 198 -18.07 7.08 8.48
N GLU A 199 -19.38 6.87 8.35
CA GLU A 199 -20.39 7.90 8.64
C GLU A 199 -20.18 8.51 10.02
N GLN A 200 -20.02 7.71 11.09
CA GLN A 200 -19.79 8.24 12.43
C GLN A 200 -18.41 8.87 12.64
N LYS A 201 -17.38 8.50 11.87
CA LYS A 201 -16.03 9.08 11.98
C LYS A 201 -15.85 10.31 11.10
N GLU A 202 -16.54 10.39 9.97
CA GLU A 202 -16.65 11.56 9.11
C GLU A 202 -17.54 12.62 9.81
N LEU A 203 -18.69 12.23 10.40
CA LEU A 203 -19.47 13.11 11.28
C LEU A 203 -18.67 13.55 12.53
N ALA A 204 -17.89 12.66 13.13
CA ALA A 204 -17.05 13.01 14.28
C ALA A 204 -15.82 13.86 13.90
N GLU A 205 -15.23 13.70 12.72
CA GLU A 205 -14.12 14.52 12.22
C GLU A 205 -14.59 15.91 11.75
N VAL A 206 -15.82 16.01 11.23
CA VAL A 206 -16.49 17.30 10.99
C VAL A 206 -16.80 17.99 12.32
N ALA A 207 -17.30 17.27 13.34
CA ALA A 207 -17.56 17.84 14.66
C ALA A 207 -16.26 18.21 15.41
N SER A 208 -15.24 17.35 15.40
CA SER A 208 -13.98 17.56 16.15
C SER A 208 -13.09 18.64 15.53
N LYS A 209 -13.31 19.01 14.25
CA LYS A 209 -12.71 20.23 13.67
C LYS A 209 -13.19 21.52 14.34
N SER A 210 -14.25 21.48 15.15
CA SER A 210 -14.76 22.64 15.89
C SER A 210 -14.16 22.80 17.30
N GLU A 211 -13.53 21.77 17.88
CA GLU A 211 -13.10 21.81 19.30
C GLU A 211 -11.72 21.16 19.57
N ARG A 212 -10.67 21.97 19.37
CA ARG A 212 -9.33 21.88 20.01
C ARG A 212 -8.45 20.66 19.65
N ASP A 213 -7.13 20.75 19.58
CA ASP A 213 -6.14 21.36 20.50
C ASP A 213 -6.18 20.79 21.94
N HIS A 214 -6.10 19.47 22.11
CA HIS A 214 -5.24 18.84 23.15
C HIS A 214 -5.14 17.30 23.06
N MET A 215 -3.91 16.81 23.23
CA MET A 215 -3.50 15.44 23.65
C MET A 215 -3.77 14.20 22.76
N ASN A 216 -2.74 13.34 22.75
CA ASN A 216 -2.61 11.98 22.19
C ASN A 216 -2.53 10.98 23.39
N PRO A 217 -2.42 9.63 23.29
CA PRO A 217 -2.53 8.71 22.14
C PRO A 217 -3.32 7.38 22.37
N LYS A 218 -3.53 6.60 21.28
CA LYS A 218 -3.37 5.10 21.13
C LYS A 218 -4.46 4.39 20.31
N ASP A 219 -4.06 3.58 19.33
CA ASP A 219 -4.03 2.09 19.41
C ASP A 219 -3.43 1.50 18.10
N ASP A 220 -2.12 1.23 18.08
CA ASP A 220 -1.44 0.60 16.92
C ASP A 220 -1.40 -0.94 17.01
N ALA A 221 -1.47 -1.59 15.85
CA ALA A 221 -1.41 -3.05 15.72
C ALA A 221 -0.05 -3.52 15.14
N PRO A 222 0.47 -4.70 15.53
CA PRO A 222 1.82 -5.14 15.13
C PRO A 222 1.92 -5.54 13.64
N PRO A 223 3.11 -5.40 13.02
CA PRO A 223 3.34 -5.75 11.63
C PRO A 223 3.32 -7.27 11.39
N ARG A 224 2.84 -7.68 10.20
CA ARG A 224 2.67 -9.09 9.81
C ARG A 224 3.93 -9.65 9.16
N SER A 225 4.29 -10.88 9.51
CA SER A 225 5.27 -11.68 8.75
C SER A 225 4.58 -12.43 7.59
N SER A 226 5.37 -12.84 6.59
CA SER A 226 4.86 -13.55 5.41
C SER A 226 4.39 -14.97 5.76
N ALA A 227 3.07 -15.17 5.82
CA ALA A 227 2.49 -16.51 5.97
C ALA A 227 2.80 -17.37 4.73
N ARG A 228 3.18 -18.63 4.96
CA ARG A 228 3.14 -19.71 3.98
C ARG A 228 2.05 -20.69 4.41
N LEU A 229 1.52 -21.49 3.48
CA LEU A 229 0.41 -22.40 3.75
C LEU A 229 0.74 -23.36 4.90
N PHE A 230 -0.18 -23.46 5.87
CA PHE A 230 -0.21 -24.49 6.91
C PHE A 230 -1.56 -25.22 6.81
N GLY A 231 -1.58 -26.36 6.12
CA GLY A 231 -2.78 -27.18 5.96
C GLY A 231 -3.06 -28.02 7.21
N VAL A 232 -3.86 -27.50 8.14
CA VAL A 232 -4.34 -28.23 9.32
C VAL A 232 -5.78 -28.67 9.09
N SER A 233 -5.98 -29.91 8.64
CA SER A 233 -7.33 -30.49 8.43
C SER A 233 -7.96 -30.88 9.78
N LEU A 234 -9.02 -30.17 10.18
CA LEU A 234 -9.61 -30.24 11.52
C LEU A 234 -10.54 -31.46 11.75
N GLU A 235 -9.93 -32.65 11.77
CA GLU A 235 -10.42 -33.94 12.33
C GLU A 235 -11.78 -34.53 11.89
N GLY A 236 -11.71 -35.79 11.46
CA GLY A 236 -12.79 -36.77 11.69
C GLY A 236 -12.59 -37.52 13.02
N TYR A 237 -13.65 -38.21 13.44
CA TYR A 237 -13.82 -39.09 14.62
C TYR A 237 -12.57 -39.46 15.45
N GLY A 238 -12.61 -39.13 16.75
CA GLY A 238 -11.69 -39.63 17.78
C GLY A 238 -12.45 -40.49 18.80
N LEU A 239 -11.82 -41.53 19.32
CA LEU A 239 -12.42 -42.50 20.25
C LEU A 239 -11.85 -42.32 21.66
N GLY A 240 -12.72 -41.93 22.61
CA GLY A 240 -12.57 -42.09 24.06
C GLY A 240 -11.18 -41.83 24.64
N PRO A 241 -10.33 -42.87 24.82
CA PRO A 241 -9.02 -42.75 25.47
C PRO A 241 -8.08 -41.69 24.86
N ASP A 242 -8.18 -41.37 23.57
CA ASP A 242 -7.30 -40.36 22.96
C ASP A 242 -7.67 -38.91 23.35
N ALA A 243 -8.95 -38.66 23.66
CA ALA A 243 -9.48 -37.34 23.99
C ALA A 243 -8.98 -36.81 25.35
N ALA A 244 -8.71 -37.70 26.33
CA ALA A 244 -8.14 -37.32 27.62
C ALA A 244 -6.71 -36.76 27.47
N GLY A 245 -5.83 -37.51 26.80
CA GLY A 245 -4.47 -37.08 26.49
C GLY A 245 -4.47 -35.82 25.62
N GLY A 246 -5.34 -35.79 24.61
CA GLY A 246 -5.55 -34.62 23.75
C GLY A 246 -5.98 -33.36 24.50
N THR A 247 -6.84 -33.49 25.51
CA THR A 247 -7.28 -32.35 26.35
C THR A 247 -6.10 -31.74 27.11
N LEU A 248 -5.25 -32.57 27.73
CA LEU A 248 -4.09 -32.09 28.49
C LEU A 248 -3.00 -31.49 27.60
N THR A 249 -2.71 -32.10 26.43
CA THR A 249 -1.71 -31.56 25.49
C THR A 249 -2.19 -30.29 24.81
N SER A 250 -3.48 -30.20 24.45
CA SER A 250 -4.10 -28.96 23.97
C SER A 250 -4.07 -27.84 25.03
N PHE A 251 -4.27 -28.17 26.30
CA PHE A 251 -4.26 -27.18 27.38
C PHE A 251 -2.85 -26.64 27.63
N THR A 252 -1.86 -27.52 27.76
CA THR A 252 -0.46 -27.11 28.01
C THR A 252 0.11 -26.24 26.88
N ALA A 253 -0.23 -26.51 25.62
CA ALA A 253 0.10 -25.65 24.47
C ALA A 253 -0.34 -24.17 24.65
N GLY A 254 -1.43 -23.92 25.38
CA GLY A 254 -1.91 -22.58 25.73
C GLY A 254 -1.02 -21.80 26.73
N PHE A 255 -0.11 -22.48 27.44
CA PHE A 255 0.75 -21.90 28.49
C PHE A 255 2.25 -21.94 28.18
N VAL A 256 2.69 -22.70 27.17
CA VAL A 256 4.10 -22.79 26.75
C VAL A 256 4.66 -21.41 26.40
N LYS A 257 5.62 -20.94 27.20
CA LYS A 257 6.35 -19.67 26.98
C LYS A 257 7.61 -19.93 26.15
N ILE A 258 7.52 -19.75 24.84
CA ILE A 258 8.65 -19.86 23.90
C ILE A 258 8.68 -18.60 23.04
N GLU A 259 9.85 -18.17 22.57
CA GLU A 259 9.98 -17.18 21.49
C GLU A 259 9.49 -17.79 20.17
N TRP A 260 8.17 -17.82 19.98
CA TRP A 260 7.53 -18.46 18.82
C TRP A 260 8.04 -17.93 17.47
N ASN A 261 8.50 -16.68 17.41
CA ASN A 261 9.10 -16.09 16.21
C ASN A 261 10.40 -16.80 15.75
N LEU A 262 11.17 -17.36 16.68
CA LEU A 262 12.43 -18.04 16.41
C LEU A 262 12.27 -19.57 16.37
N TRP A 263 11.53 -20.13 17.33
CA TRP A 263 11.51 -21.58 17.58
C TRP A 263 10.30 -22.34 17.03
N SER A 264 9.23 -21.65 16.58
CA SER A 264 8.00 -22.28 16.06
C SER A 264 8.26 -23.42 15.08
N LYS A 265 9.06 -23.14 14.04
CA LYS A 265 9.40 -24.12 13.00
C LYS A 265 10.19 -25.31 13.53
N LEU A 266 11.06 -25.11 14.52
CA LEU A 266 11.84 -26.20 15.13
C LEU A 266 10.95 -27.09 16.00
N VAL A 267 10.06 -26.49 16.80
CA VAL A 267 9.07 -27.24 17.60
C VAL A 267 8.16 -28.06 16.70
N ILE A 268 7.68 -27.50 15.58
CA ILE A 268 6.90 -28.23 14.58
C ILE A 268 7.75 -29.35 13.94
N ALA A 269 8.99 -29.08 13.53
CA ALA A 269 9.88 -30.07 12.92
C ALA A 269 10.13 -31.28 13.84
N VAL A 270 10.49 -31.04 15.11
CA VAL A 270 10.76 -32.10 16.09
C VAL A 270 9.52 -32.94 16.37
N ILE A 271 8.35 -32.32 16.52
CA ILE A 271 7.11 -33.09 16.77
C ILE A 271 6.68 -33.88 15.52
N THR A 272 6.85 -33.32 14.32
CA THR A 272 6.61 -34.03 13.05
C THR A 272 7.57 -35.22 12.90
N ALA A 273 8.83 -35.09 13.34
CA ALA A 273 9.81 -36.18 13.36
C ALA A 273 9.41 -37.31 14.30
N VAL A 274 8.96 -36.98 15.52
CA VAL A 274 8.45 -37.97 16.48
C VAL A 274 7.21 -38.66 15.93
N GLN A 275 6.31 -37.93 15.27
CA GLN A 275 5.14 -38.51 14.60
C GLN A 275 5.52 -39.44 13.44
N ALA A 276 6.55 -39.12 12.65
CA ALA A 276 7.11 -40.04 11.66
C ALA A 276 7.64 -41.33 12.32
N GLY A 277 8.44 -41.20 13.39
CA GLY A 277 8.95 -42.34 14.15
C GLY A 277 7.84 -43.25 14.71
N LEU A 278 6.76 -42.67 15.23
CA LEU A 278 5.61 -43.43 15.72
C LEU A 278 4.84 -44.15 14.59
N LEU A 279 4.73 -43.53 13.40
CA LEU A 279 4.18 -44.21 12.21
C LEU A 279 5.05 -45.38 11.77
N LEU A 280 6.38 -45.24 11.80
CA LEU A 280 7.31 -46.33 11.48
C LEU A 280 7.21 -47.47 12.49
N VAL A 281 7.10 -47.19 13.79
CA VAL A 281 6.86 -48.20 14.82
C VAL A 281 5.54 -48.94 14.57
N MET A 282 4.44 -48.23 14.31
CA MET A 282 3.14 -48.84 13.99
C MET A 282 3.13 -49.64 12.68
N GLY A 283 3.96 -49.28 11.69
CA GLY A 283 4.12 -50.03 10.44
C GLY A 283 5.06 -51.25 10.53
N THR A 284 5.88 -51.34 11.60
CA THR A 284 6.89 -52.40 11.74
C THR A 284 6.60 -53.40 12.85
N THR A 285 5.84 -53.03 13.89
CA THR A 285 5.51 -53.94 15.00
C THR A 285 4.19 -54.66 14.80
N ASP A 286 4.14 -55.93 15.19
CA ASP A 286 2.91 -56.73 15.26
C ASP A 286 2.29 -56.73 16.68
N ASN A 287 2.92 -56.05 17.64
CA ASN A 287 2.43 -55.95 19.01
C ASN A 287 1.34 -54.88 19.15
N ILE A 288 0.09 -55.33 19.27
CA ILE A 288 -1.10 -54.46 19.38
C ILE A 288 -1.03 -53.42 20.51
N TRP A 289 -0.41 -53.74 21.65
CA TRP A 289 -0.23 -52.79 22.75
C TRP A 289 0.78 -51.70 22.39
N THR A 290 1.85 -52.07 21.68
CA THR A 290 2.83 -51.10 21.17
C THR A 290 2.19 -50.18 20.13
N CYS A 291 1.31 -50.71 19.28
CA CYS A 291 0.50 -49.90 18.35
C CYS A 291 -0.45 -48.95 19.08
N TYR A 292 -1.20 -49.41 20.09
CA TYR A 292 -2.11 -48.55 20.86
C TYR A 292 -1.36 -47.42 21.60
N VAL A 293 -0.25 -47.72 22.27
CA VAL A 293 0.57 -46.68 22.93
C VAL A 293 1.14 -45.69 21.91
N SER A 294 1.64 -46.19 20.77
CA SER A 294 2.18 -45.33 19.70
C SER A 294 1.11 -44.44 19.07
N TYR A 295 -0.11 -44.95 18.89
CA TYR A 295 -1.26 -44.21 18.40
C TYR A 295 -1.69 -43.11 19.39
N ILE A 296 -1.80 -43.43 20.68
CA ILE A 296 -2.15 -42.45 21.73
C ILE A 296 -1.11 -41.32 21.79
N LEU A 297 0.18 -41.65 21.71
CA LEU A 297 1.26 -40.65 21.64
C LEU A 297 1.16 -39.81 20.35
N PHE A 298 0.98 -40.43 19.19
CA PHE A 298 0.85 -39.75 17.90
C PHE A 298 -0.32 -38.76 17.90
N ARG A 299 -1.47 -39.17 18.44
CA ARG A 299 -2.66 -38.33 18.64
C ARG A 299 -2.41 -37.21 19.65
N GLY A 300 -1.75 -37.51 20.79
CA GLY A 300 -1.37 -36.50 21.79
C GLY A 300 -0.48 -35.39 21.22
N PHE A 301 0.53 -35.74 20.43
CA PHE A 301 1.39 -34.81 19.69
C PHE A 301 0.64 -34.00 18.64
N TYR A 302 -0.31 -34.62 17.92
CA TYR A 302 -1.18 -33.92 16.98
C TYR A 302 -2.05 -32.87 17.69
N GLN A 303 -2.68 -33.22 18.81
CA GLN A 303 -3.53 -32.29 19.58
C GLN A 303 -2.72 -31.15 20.24
N PHE A 304 -1.43 -31.34 20.52
CA PHE A 304 -0.53 -30.26 20.95
C PHE A 304 -0.27 -29.24 19.82
N LEU A 305 -0.07 -29.71 18.58
CA LEU A 305 0.21 -28.85 17.44
C LEU A 305 -1.00 -28.02 16.99
N VAL A 306 -2.23 -28.54 17.10
CA VAL A 306 -3.45 -27.86 16.61
C VAL A 306 -3.65 -26.45 17.23
N PRO A 307 -3.63 -26.25 18.56
CA PRO A 307 -3.71 -24.90 19.13
C PRO A 307 -2.54 -23.98 18.73
N ILE A 308 -1.33 -24.53 18.60
CA ILE A 308 -0.12 -23.77 18.25
C ILE A 308 -0.21 -23.25 16.81
N ALA A 309 -0.55 -24.11 15.85
CA ALA A 309 -0.76 -23.72 14.46
C ALA A 309 -1.95 -22.74 14.33
N THR A 310 -3.05 -23.00 15.04
CA THR A 310 -4.23 -22.10 15.06
C THR A 310 -3.86 -20.71 15.59
N PHE A 311 -3.09 -20.65 16.68
CA PHE A 311 -2.57 -19.39 17.24
C PHE A 311 -1.62 -18.69 16.25
N GLN A 312 -0.65 -19.39 15.67
CA GLN A 312 0.31 -18.78 14.73
C GLN A 312 -0.41 -18.20 13.51
N ILE A 313 -1.35 -18.94 12.92
CA ILE A 313 -2.23 -18.45 11.85
C ILE A 313 -2.97 -17.19 12.33
N ALA A 314 -3.75 -17.26 13.42
CA ALA A 314 -4.51 -16.11 13.95
C ALA A 314 -3.64 -14.88 14.27
N SER A 315 -2.40 -15.08 14.74
CA SER A 315 -1.45 -14.00 15.07
C SER A 315 -0.86 -13.31 13.83
N SER A 316 -0.78 -14.01 12.70
CA SER A 316 -0.33 -13.46 11.40
C SER A 316 -1.46 -12.76 10.63
N LEU A 317 -2.69 -12.80 11.14
CA LEU A 317 -3.89 -12.31 10.46
C LEU A 317 -4.42 -11.01 11.06
N THR A 318 -4.89 -10.11 10.18
CA THR A 318 -5.87 -9.12 10.57
C THR A 318 -7.16 -9.83 10.97
N LYS A 319 -7.83 -9.35 12.02
CA LYS A 319 -9.11 -9.92 12.51
C LYS A 319 -10.21 -9.94 11.43
N GLU A 320 -10.01 -9.16 10.37
CA GLU A 320 -10.88 -8.93 9.23
C GLU A 320 -10.86 -10.05 8.18
N LEU A 321 -9.95 -11.02 8.27
CA LEU A 321 -9.81 -12.13 7.31
C LEU A 321 -9.72 -13.49 8.01
N CYS A 322 -10.20 -13.56 9.26
CA CYS A 322 -9.99 -14.69 10.16
C CYS A 322 -10.68 -15.97 9.64
N ALA A 323 -12.00 -15.94 9.39
CA ALA A 323 -12.72 -17.13 8.93
C ALA A 323 -12.41 -17.47 7.48
N LEU A 324 -12.25 -16.47 6.60
CA LEU A 324 -11.80 -16.70 5.22
C LEU A 324 -10.49 -17.50 5.16
N VAL A 325 -9.45 -17.11 5.91
CA VAL A 325 -8.15 -17.81 5.86
C VAL A 325 -8.16 -19.15 6.60
N PHE A 326 -8.87 -19.27 7.73
CA PHE A 326 -9.06 -20.60 8.35
C PHE A 326 -9.85 -21.54 7.42
N GLY A 327 -10.85 -21.02 6.71
CA GLY A 327 -11.62 -21.74 5.71
C GLY A 327 -10.77 -22.24 4.53
N ILE A 328 -10.01 -21.34 3.90
CA ILE A 328 -9.11 -21.69 2.78
C ILE A 328 -8.02 -22.70 3.22
N ASN A 329 -7.38 -22.49 4.38
CA ASN A 329 -6.38 -23.44 4.89
C ASN A 329 -6.98 -24.82 5.19
N THR A 330 -8.21 -24.86 5.71
CA THR A 330 -8.93 -26.12 5.97
C THR A 330 -9.32 -26.80 4.64
N PHE A 331 -9.80 -26.03 3.66
CA PHE A 331 -10.21 -26.53 2.34
C PHE A 331 -9.04 -27.12 1.55
N LEU A 332 -7.90 -26.42 1.50
CA LEU A 332 -6.68 -26.93 0.87
C LEU A 332 -6.11 -28.16 1.61
N GLY A 333 -6.21 -28.19 2.95
CA GLY A 333 -5.84 -29.36 3.75
C GLY A 333 -6.75 -30.58 3.47
N THR A 334 -8.06 -30.35 3.28
CA THR A 334 -9.02 -31.40 2.91
C THR A 334 -8.82 -31.89 1.48
N ILE A 335 -8.53 -31.02 0.51
CA ILE A 335 -8.16 -31.42 -0.86
C ILE A 335 -6.90 -32.29 -0.83
N LEU A 336 -5.85 -31.87 -0.14
CA LEU A 336 -4.61 -32.65 -0.01
C LEU A 336 -4.86 -34.03 0.63
N LYS A 337 -5.67 -34.08 1.69
CA LYS A 337 -6.11 -35.34 2.32
C LYS A 337 -6.85 -36.25 1.33
N SER A 338 -7.83 -35.72 0.60
CA SER A 338 -8.62 -36.48 -0.37
C SER A 338 -7.76 -37.01 -1.53
N ILE A 339 -6.80 -36.23 -2.02
CA ILE A 339 -5.85 -36.67 -3.06
C ILE A 339 -4.97 -37.82 -2.54
N ILE A 340 -4.43 -37.72 -1.33
CA ILE A 340 -3.59 -38.78 -0.73
C ILE A 340 -4.41 -40.06 -0.54
N ILE A 341 -5.65 -39.97 -0.05
CA ILE A 341 -6.55 -41.14 0.11
C ILE A 341 -6.88 -41.76 -1.26
N LEU A 342 -7.25 -40.94 -2.26
CA LEU A 342 -7.60 -41.41 -3.60
C LEU A 342 -6.44 -42.11 -4.30
N ILE A 343 -5.20 -41.62 -4.14
CA ILE A 343 -4.02 -42.23 -4.76
C ILE A 343 -3.61 -43.53 -4.07
N PHE A 344 -3.57 -43.57 -2.73
CA PHE A 344 -2.90 -44.66 -2.02
C PHE A 344 -3.84 -45.68 -1.36
N ALA A 345 -5.07 -45.30 -1.01
CA ALA A 345 -5.98 -46.14 -0.21
C ALA A 345 -7.29 -46.54 -0.92
N ASP A 346 -7.76 -45.74 -1.90
CA ASP A 346 -8.96 -46.04 -2.66
C ASP A 346 -8.73 -47.18 -3.68
N LYS A 347 -9.76 -47.99 -3.92
CA LYS A 347 -9.78 -49.08 -4.93
C LYS A 347 -9.59 -48.58 -6.37
N ARG A 348 -9.84 -47.29 -6.64
CA ARG A 348 -9.62 -46.62 -7.92
C ARG A 348 -8.18 -46.12 -8.10
N GLY A 349 -7.40 -46.07 -7.02
CA GLY A 349 -5.99 -45.71 -7.02
C GLY A 349 -5.09 -46.95 -6.97
N LEU A 350 -4.03 -46.87 -6.17
CA LEU A 350 -3.06 -47.96 -5.97
C LEU A 350 -3.56 -49.05 -5.01
N ALA A 351 -4.68 -48.82 -4.30
CA ALA A 351 -5.30 -49.79 -3.38
C ALA A 351 -4.32 -50.49 -2.41
N LEU A 352 -3.34 -49.76 -1.87
CA LEU A 352 -2.23 -50.33 -1.12
C LEU A 352 -2.71 -51.02 0.16
N ASP A 353 -2.01 -52.08 0.57
CA ASP A 353 -2.23 -52.71 1.87
C ASP A 353 -1.96 -51.74 3.02
N VAL A 354 -2.55 -52.02 4.19
CA VAL A 354 -2.47 -51.12 5.34
C VAL A 354 -1.02 -50.84 5.78
N ARG A 355 -0.11 -51.82 5.73
CA ARG A 355 1.29 -51.61 6.13
C ARG A 355 2.03 -50.72 5.13
N SER A 356 1.79 -50.90 3.84
CA SER A 356 2.28 -49.99 2.79
C SER A 356 1.71 -48.57 2.94
N GLN A 357 0.43 -48.41 3.32
CA GLN A 357 -0.13 -47.09 3.63
C GLN A 357 0.59 -46.42 4.80
N PHE A 358 0.88 -47.13 5.90
CA PHE A 358 1.69 -46.59 7.01
C PHE A 358 3.09 -46.14 6.55
N MET A 359 3.73 -46.87 5.62
CA MET A 359 5.01 -46.46 5.04
C MET A 359 4.91 -45.21 4.16
N VAL A 360 3.84 -45.06 3.37
CA VAL A 360 3.58 -43.82 2.61
C VAL A 360 3.38 -42.62 3.55
N TYR A 361 2.61 -42.79 4.64
CA TYR A 361 2.46 -41.74 5.64
C TYR A 361 3.78 -41.43 6.38
N PHE A 362 4.60 -42.42 6.68
CA PHE A 362 5.95 -42.21 7.23
C PHE A 362 6.83 -41.36 6.30
N ILE A 363 6.85 -41.65 4.99
CA ILE A 363 7.58 -40.85 3.99
C ILE A 363 7.05 -39.41 3.94
N TYR A 364 5.73 -39.22 3.92
CA TYR A 364 5.08 -37.90 3.93
C TYR A 364 5.45 -37.07 5.18
N PHE A 365 5.36 -37.65 6.39
CA PHE A 365 5.77 -36.97 7.62
C PHE A 365 7.29 -36.71 7.65
N THR A 366 8.11 -37.57 7.06
CA THR A 366 9.56 -37.37 6.94
C THR A 366 9.90 -36.21 6.00
N LEU A 367 9.23 -36.08 4.85
CA LEU A 367 9.40 -34.96 3.93
C LEU A 367 8.98 -33.63 4.57
N LEU A 368 7.85 -33.59 5.28
CA LEU A 368 7.45 -32.42 6.08
C LEU A 368 8.49 -32.08 7.16
N THR A 369 9.03 -33.09 7.84
CA THR A 369 10.07 -32.93 8.87
C THR A 369 11.32 -32.26 8.29
N VAL A 370 11.82 -32.72 7.13
CA VAL A 370 12.95 -32.10 6.43
C VAL A 370 12.64 -30.65 6.03
N LEU A 371 11.45 -30.39 5.47
CA LEU A 371 11.02 -29.05 5.08
C LEU A 371 10.97 -28.08 6.27
N TYR A 372 10.45 -28.51 7.42
CA TYR A 372 10.42 -27.69 8.63
C TYR A 372 11.80 -27.54 9.27
N PHE A 373 12.67 -28.56 9.27
CA PHE A 373 14.05 -28.42 9.74
C PHE A 373 14.86 -27.45 8.87
N VAL A 374 14.77 -27.52 7.55
CA VAL A 374 15.40 -26.53 6.64
C VAL A 374 14.80 -25.14 6.88
N GLY A 375 13.48 -25.05 7.01
CA GLY A 375 12.77 -23.80 7.32
C GLY A 375 13.15 -23.19 8.67
N ALA A 376 13.48 -24.01 9.67
CA ALA A 376 13.99 -23.61 10.98
C ALA A 376 15.48 -23.22 10.91
N ALA A 377 16.31 -24.05 10.27
CA ALA A 377 17.73 -23.80 10.07
C ALA A 377 17.98 -22.47 9.34
N ILE A 378 17.18 -22.11 8.33
CA ILE A 378 17.27 -20.80 7.66
C ILE A 378 16.95 -19.63 8.61
N VAL A 379 15.97 -19.79 9.51
CA VAL A 379 15.60 -18.74 10.49
C VAL A 379 16.66 -18.63 11.58
N ILE A 380 17.09 -19.75 12.14
CA ILE A 380 18.12 -19.85 13.17
C ILE A 380 19.47 -19.36 12.63
N PHE A 381 19.87 -19.76 11.42
CA PHE A 381 21.09 -19.26 10.77
C PHE A 381 21.01 -17.77 10.48
N ARG A 382 19.87 -17.23 10.01
CA ARG A 382 19.70 -15.77 9.87
C ARG A 382 19.79 -15.05 11.22
N HIS A 383 19.23 -15.61 12.29
CA HIS A 383 19.34 -15.06 13.65
C HIS A 383 20.78 -15.05 14.15
N TYR A 384 21.49 -16.18 14.08
CA TYR A 384 22.89 -16.28 14.53
C TYR A 384 23.89 -15.55 13.62
N ARG A 385 23.68 -15.49 12.30
CA ARG A 385 24.51 -14.67 11.39
C ARG A 385 24.31 -13.17 11.64
N ASN A 386 23.17 -12.77 12.19
CA ASN A 386 22.87 -11.39 12.56
C ASN A 386 23.23 -11.07 14.03
N ARG A 387 23.65 -12.06 14.84
CA ARG A 387 24.33 -11.83 16.13
C ARG A 387 25.83 -11.61 15.87
N PRO A 388 26.47 -10.57 16.43
CA PRO A 388 27.92 -10.44 16.40
C PRO A 388 28.62 -11.61 17.12
N ARG A 389 29.86 -11.92 16.72
CA ARG A 389 30.71 -12.90 17.39
C ARG A 389 31.39 -12.25 18.62
N GLU A 390 30.85 -12.49 19.81
CA GLU A 390 31.68 -12.41 21.02
C GLU A 390 32.57 -13.66 21.11
N GLY A 391 33.87 -13.45 21.35
CA GLY A 391 34.89 -14.51 21.42
C GLY A 391 35.08 -15.03 22.84
N GLY A 392 35.29 -16.34 22.98
CA GLY A 392 35.22 -17.09 24.25
C GLY A 392 36.07 -16.58 25.42
N GLY A 393 35.56 -16.82 26.64
CA GLY A 393 36.24 -16.51 27.90
C GLY A 393 35.57 -17.12 29.14
N ALA A 394 36.05 -18.29 29.56
CA ALA A 394 35.81 -18.92 30.86
C ALA A 394 34.35 -19.30 31.25
N SER A 395 34.21 -19.97 32.40
CA SER A 395 33.02 -20.72 32.81
C SER A 395 32.16 -20.03 33.87
N GLY A 396 30.84 -20.05 33.67
CA GLY A 396 29.85 -19.79 34.72
C GLY A 396 28.51 -20.44 34.37
N ARG A 397 28.00 -21.33 35.24
CA ARG A 397 26.64 -21.89 35.07
C ARG A 397 25.60 -20.82 35.42
N PRO A 398 24.54 -20.62 34.63
CA PRO A 398 23.36 -19.91 35.11
C PRO A 398 22.67 -20.78 36.17
N VAL A 399 22.51 -20.23 37.37
CA VAL A 399 21.65 -20.80 38.42
C VAL A 399 20.27 -20.18 38.26
N GLU A 400 19.22 -21.00 38.17
CA GLU A 400 17.85 -20.51 38.25
C GLU A 400 17.54 -20.02 39.67
N LEU A 401 16.91 -18.85 39.79
CA LEU A 401 16.25 -18.41 41.01
C LEU A 401 14.81 -17.98 40.68
N CYS A 402 13.85 -18.67 41.28
CA CYS A 402 12.45 -18.29 41.27
C CYS A 402 12.20 -17.04 42.15
N PRO A 403 11.10 -16.30 41.92
CA PRO A 403 10.86 -15.03 42.59
C PRO A 403 10.45 -15.22 44.06
N ALA A 404 11.13 -14.50 44.97
CA ALA A 404 10.62 -14.14 46.28
C ALA A 404 10.07 -12.71 46.24
N GLY A 405 8.99 -12.44 46.98
CA GLY A 405 8.39 -11.11 47.07
C GLY A 405 9.08 -10.21 48.10
N GLY A 406 8.98 -8.89 47.91
CA GLY A 406 9.48 -7.85 48.80
C GLY A 406 9.11 -6.47 48.27
N GLU A 407 8.98 -5.48 49.15
CA GLU A 407 8.44 -4.16 48.80
C GLU A 407 9.53 -3.09 48.57
N SER A 408 9.12 -2.02 47.88
CA SER A 408 9.55 -0.62 48.08
C SER A 408 11.03 -0.22 47.95
N THR A 409 11.25 0.63 46.95
CA THR A 409 12.04 1.88 47.07
C THR A 409 13.55 1.77 47.27
N THR A 410 14.27 1.44 46.19
CA THR A 410 15.37 2.29 45.64
C THR A 410 15.89 1.71 44.33
N LEU A 411 15.81 2.49 43.23
CA LEU A 411 16.63 2.40 42.01
C LEU A 411 16.01 3.33 40.95
N ARG A 412 16.57 4.53 40.76
CA ARG A 412 16.13 5.49 39.73
C ARG A 412 17.20 5.79 38.67
N THR A 413 18.22 4.94 38.61
CA THR A 413 19.48 5.18 37.90
C THR A 413 19.86 4.07 36.91
N ALA A 414 19.29 2.86 37.02
CA ALA A 414 19.69 1.70 36.20
C ALA A 414 18.96 1.58 34.85
N GLU A 415 17.88 2.32 34.61
CA GLU A 415 17.05 2.19 33.39
C GLU A 415 17.63 2.93 32.16
N ASN A 416 18.73 3.67 32.33
CA ASN A 416 19.24 4.61 31.33
C ASN A 416 20.40 4.08 30.46
N GLU A 417 20.87 2.86 30.71
CA GLU A 417 22.16 2.33 30.24
C GLU A 417 22.00 1.04 29.44
N ALA A 418 22.75 0.87 28.34
CA ALA A 418 22.75 -0.38 27.55
C ALA A 418 23.99 -0.53 26.67
N LYS A 419 24.17 -1.74 26.14
CA LYS A 419 25.16 -2.06 25.10
C LYS A 419 24.48 -1.90 23.73
N LEU A 420 24.99 -1.00 22.90
CA LEU A 420 24.52 -0.84 21.51
C LEU A 420 25.66 -1.11 20.54
N ASP A 421 25.32 -1.76 19.43
CA ASP A 421 26.19 -1.86 18.25
C ASP A 421 26.25 -0.47 17.59
N ALA A 422 27.44 0.07 17.32
CA ALA A 422 27.59 1.43 16.78
C ALA A 422 28.59 1.55 15.63
N PHE A 423 28.28 2.45 14.70
CA PHE A 423 29.20 3.02 13.73
C PHE A 423 29.50 4.48 14.10
N PRO A 424 30.66 4.78 14.72
CA PRO A 424 31.11 6.15 14.92
C PRO A 424 31.72 6.70 13.62
N GLN A 425 30.95 7.44 12.83
CA GLN A 425 31.52 8.22 11.72
C GLN A 425 32.16 9.50 12.25
N SER A 426 33.49 9.53 12.28
CA SER A 426 34.23 10.79 12.46
C SER A 426 35.49 10.80 11.57
N ARG A 427 35.57 11.83 10.72
CA ARG A 427 36.70 12.26 9.88
C ARG A 427 37.19 11.33 8.74
N THR A 428 36.98 11.83 7.51
CA THR A 428 37.83 11.74 6.32
C THR A 428 38.76 10.52 6.14
N PRO A 429 38.53 9.67 5.12
CA PRO A 429 39.43 8.55 4.81
C PRO A 429 40.74 9.01 4.16
N GLY A 430 41.86 8.45 4.61
CA GLY A 430 43.17 8.63 4.00
C GLY A 430 44.07 7.41 4.22
N SER A 431 44.40 6.72 3.13
CA SER A 431 45.33 5.58 3.01
C SER A 431 45.00 4.27 3.77
N GLY A 432 45.21 3.14 3.09
CA GLY A 432 45.52 1.85 3.72
C GLY A 432 44.35 0.91 4.07
N ARG A 433 44.26 -0.22 3.36
CA ARG A 433 43.47 -1.44 3.66
C ARG A 433 42.00 -1.24 4.06
N ALA A 434 41.11 -1.59 3.13
CA ALA A 434 39.69 -1.79 3.41
C ALA A 434 39.43 -3.06 4.26
N THR A 435 39.66 -2.99 5.57
CA THR A 435 39.15 -4.00 6.52
C THR A 435 37.62 -3.97 6.55
N SER A 436 36.99 -5.14 6.65
CA SER A 436 35.53 -5.33 6.54
C SER A 436 34.71 -4.37 7.42
N LYS A 437 33.70 -3.71 6.82
CA LYS A 437 32.69 -2.89 7.51
C LYS A 437 31.90 -3.73 8.51
N SER A 438 32.36 -3.79 9.76
CA SER A 438 31.78 -4.57 10.86
C SER A 438 31.32 -3.63 11.98
N TRP A 439 30.17 -3.95 12.57
CA TRP A 439 29.63 -3.25 13.73
C TRP A 439 30.55 -3.41 14.94
N GLN A 440 30.55 -2.42 15.83
CA GLN A 440 31.35 -2.43 17.06
C GLN A 440 30.47 -2.19 18.27
N TYR A 441 30.48 -3.12 19.24
CA TYR A 441 29.83 -2.89 20.53
C TYR A 441 30.47 -1.72 21.28
N ARG A 442 29.63 -0.83 21.79
CA ARG A 442 29.98 0.25 22.72
C ARG A 442 28.94 0.31 23.84
N PHE A 443 29.35 0.77 25.01
CA PHE A 443 28.45 0.98 26.13
C PHE A 443 27.96 2.42 26.10
N PHE A 444 26.65 2.64 25.96
CA PHE A 444 26.05 3.98 25.86
C PHE A 444 25.32 4.35 27.14
N VAL A 445 25.53 5.58 27.58
CA VAL A 445 24.88 6.19 28.73
C VAL A 445 24.16 7.45 28.26
N LEU A 446 22.85 7.49 28.44
CA LEU A 446 22.07 8.70 28.19
C LEU A 446 22.01 9.54 29.47
N ASN A 447 22.73 10.67 29.48
CA ASN A 447 22.72 11.61 30.59
C ASN A 447 21.56 12.61 30.41
N ASN A 448 20.41 12.30 31.02
CA ASN A 448 19.21 13.14 30.96
C ASN A 448 19.41 14.55 31.54
N GLU A 449 20.36 14.75 32.47
CA GLU A 449 20.58 16.04 33.14
C GLU A 449 21.43 16.99 32.29
N SER A 450 22.46 16.48 31.60
CA SER A 450 23.32 17.27 30.71
C SER A 450 22.86 17.31 29.24
N GLY A 451 21.92 16.45 28.85
CA GLY A 451 21.45 16.35 27.46
C GLY A 451 22.47 15.69 26.52
N LEU A 452 23.38 14.87 27.07
CA LEU A 452 24.45 14.20 26.33
C LEU A 452 24.19 12.69 26.18
N LEU A 453 24.43 12.16 24.99
CA LEU A 453 24.61 10.74 24.74
C LEU A 453 26.11 10.41 24.77
N GLU A 454 26.56 9.80 25.85
CA GLU A 454 27.97 9.45 26.08
C GLU A 454 28.23 7.99 25.72
N TYR A 455 29.42 7.66 25.21
CA TYR A 455 29.81 6.27 24.97
C TYR A 455 31.20 5.91 25.48
N PHE A 456 31.31 4.67 25.92
CA PHE A 456 32.48 4.04 26.53
C PHE A 456 32.87 2.78 25.75
N VAL A 457 34.12 2.35 25.88
CA VAL A 457 34.63 1.15 25.16
C VAL A 457 33.93 -0.10 25.69
N ASN A 458 33.80 -0.18 27.02
CA ASN A 458 33.01 -1.18 27.72
C ASN A 458 32.44 -0.58 29.03
N GLU A 459 31.51 -1.30 29.64
CA GLU A 459 30.84 -0.97 30.90
C GLU A 459 31.83 -0.73 32.07
N GLN A 460 32.93 -1.49 32.11
CA GLN A 460 33.99 -1.36 33.11
C GLN A 460 34.82 -0.06 32.97
N SER A 461 34.83 0.56 31.79
CA SER A 461 35.53 1.83 31.54
C SER A 461 34.75 3.09 31.95
N ARG A 462 33.54 2.94 32.52
CA ARG A 462 32.69 4.03 33.04
C ARG A 462 33.38 5.06 33.95
N PRO A 463 34.29 4.72 34.89
CA PRO A 463 34.97 5.72 35.72
C PRO A 463 36.12 6.45 35.00
N GLN A 464 36.37 6.16 33.73
CA GLN A 464 37.32 6.89 32.88
C GLN A 464 36.57 7.91 32.01
N LYS A 465 37.28 8.82 31.34
CA LYS A 465 36.66 9.83 30.48
C LYS A 465 35.92 9.16 29.30
N PRO A 466 34.67 9.53 28.97
CA PRO A 466 33.93 8.98 27.84
C PRO A 466 34.70 9.13 26.52
N ARG A 467 34.56 8.13 25.63
CA ARG A 467 35.32 8.04 24.37
C ARG A 467 34.74 8.92 23.28
N GLY A 468 33.45 9.23 23.36
CA GLY A 468 32.78 10.31 22.64
C GLY A 468 31.51 10.73 23.39
N MET A 469 31.06 11.95 23.14
CA MET A 469 29.88 12.55 23.75
C MET A 469 29.13 13.33 22.67
N LEU A 470 27.86 13.01 22.44
CA LEU A 470 27.04 13.61 21.41
C LEU A 470 25.95 14.49 22.06
N PRO A 471 25.92 15.81 21.81
CA PRO A 471 24.88 16.68 22.35
C PRO A 471 23.55 16.43 21.65
N LEU A 472 22.48 16.25 22.44
CA LEU A 472 21.14 15.95 21.92
C LEU A 472 20.25 17.18 21.71
N ALA A 473 20.67 18.37 22.13
CA ALA A 473 19.91 19.60 21.84
C ALA A 473 19.79 19.81 20.32
N GLY A 474 18.55 19.73 19.82
CA GLY A 474 18.20 19.80 18.40
C GLY A 474 18.60 18.60 17.54
N ALA A 475 19.06 17.48 18.14
CA ALA A 475 19.42 16.29 17.38
C ALA A 475 18.21 15.60 16.73
N VAL A 476 18.39 15.02 15.54
CA VAL A 476 17.35 14.25 14.84
C VAL A 476 17.59 12.77 15.05
N ILE A 477 16.61 12.06 15.63
CA ILE A 477 16.65 10.61 15.83
C ILE A 477 15.69 9.93 14.85
N SER A 478 16.27 9.26 13.86
CA SER A 478 15.56 8.58 12.78
C SER A 478 15.66 7.06 12.95
N PRO A 479 14.55 6.33 13.16
CA PRO A 479 14.52 4.88 13.00
C PRO A 479 14.91 4.49 11.57
N SER A 480 15.49 3.30 11.39
CA SER A 480 15.63 2.72 10.05
C SER A 480 14.31 2.12 9.57
N ASP A 481 14.01 2.34 8.29
CA ASP A 481 12.95 1.65 7.54
C ASP A 481 13.46 0.36 6.87
N GLU A 482 14.78 0.18 6.74
CA GLU A 482 15.38 -1.04 6.17
C GLU A 482 15.30 -2.24 7.13
N ASP A 483 15.41 -1.99 8.43
CA ASP A 483 15.41 -3.03 9.46
C ASP A 483 14.88 -2.56 10.83
N SER A 484 14.35 -3.52 11.60
CA SER A 484 13.69 -3.26 12.88
C SER A 484 14.63 -3.03 14.08
N HIS A 485 15.95 -2.97 13.89
CA HIS A 485 16.96 -2.89 14.95
C HIS A 485 17.82 -1.62 14.87
N THR A 486 18.06 -1.06 13.67
CA THR A 486 18.93 0.12 13.50
C THR A 486 18.17 1.45 13.54
N PHE A 487 18.88 2.49 13.98
CA PHE A 487 18.45 3.89 14.02
C PHE A 487 19.66 4.82 13.95
N THR A 488 19.50 6.07 13.50
CA THR A 488 20.55 7.08 13.48
C THR A 488 20.24 8.22 14.44
N VAL A 489 21.25 8.68 15.18
CA VAL A 489 21.22 9.93 15.94
C VAL A 489 22.11 10.92 15.21
N ASN A 490 21.51 12.00 14.69
CA ASN A 490 22.20 13.05 13.93
C ASN A 490 22.20 14.32 14.79
N ALA A 491 23.35 14.74 15.31
CA ALA A 491 23.45 15.99 16.05
C ALA A 491 23.52 17.22 15.12
N ILE A 492 23.17 18.40 15.65
CA ILE A 492 23.33 19.69 14.92
C ILE A 492 24.78 19.96 14.50
N SER A 493 25.76 19.34 15.16
CA SER A 493 27.18 19.38 14.77
C SER A 493 27.49 18.66 13.43
N GLY A 494 26.52 17.96 12.84
CA GLY A 494 26.72 17.10 11.68
C GLY A 494 27.31 15.72 12.02
N GLU A 495 27.57 15.42 13.30
CA GLU A 495 27.99 14.10 13.72
C GLU A 495 26.81 13.12 13.74
N GLN A 496 26.94 12.02 13.00
CA GLN A 496 25.97 10.92 12.93
C GLN A 496 26.51 9.67 13.61
N TYR A 497 25.76 9.14 14.58
CA TYR A 497 25.96 7.79 15.10
C TYR A 497 24.85 6.89 14.53
N LYS A 498 25.20 5.93 13.67
CA LYS A 498 24.28 4.83 13.31
C LYS A 498 24.40 3.74 14.38
N LEU A 499 23.30 3.52 15.10
CA LEU A 499 23.19 2.65 16.26
C LEU A 499 22.28 1.46 15.95
N ARG A 500 22.45 0.37 16.69
CA ARG A 500 21.69 -0.86 16.54
C ARG A 500 21.43 -1.49 17.91
N ALA A 501 20.15 -1.76 18.17
CA ALA A 501 19.67 -2.42 19.38
C ALA A 501 19.53 -3.94 19.19
N SER A 502 19.46 -4.68 20.29
CA SER A 502 19.34 -6.14 20.31
C SER A 502 18.02 -6.60 19.68
N ASP A 503 16.92 -5.91 19.99
CA ASP A 503 15.59 -6.15 19.42
C ASP A 503 14.84 -4.85 19.10
N ALA A 504 13.68 -4.99 18.44
CA ALA A 504 12.86 -3.86 18.00
C ALA A 504 12.17 -3.07 19.13
N LYS A 505 11.95 -3.71 20.29
CA LYS A 505 11.40 -3.08 21.50
C LYS A 505 12.49 -2.28 22.20
N GLU A 506 13.71 -2.81 22.30
CA GLU A 506 14.88 -2.06 22.77
C GLU A 506 15.20 -0.88 21.84
N ARG A 507 15.12 -1.07 20.51
CA ARG A 507 15.24 0.04 19.54
C ARG A 507 14.23 1.14 19.85
N GLN A 508 12.95 0.77 20.00
CA GLN A 508 11.88 1.74 20.25
C GLN A 508 12.03 2.43 21.61
N HIS A 509 12.52 1.72 22.63
CA HIS A 509 12.84 2.29 23.95
C HIS A 509 13.95 3.34 23.84
N TRP A 510 15.06 3.04 23.16
CA TRP A 510 16.16 3.98 22.97
C TRP A 510 15.78 5.18 22.13
N VAL A 511 15.12 4.98 20.99
CA VAL A 511 14.59 6.07 20.15
C VAL A 511 13.67 6.98 20.97
N SER A 512 12.73 6.42 21.73
CA SER A 512 11.78 7.21 22.53
C SER A 512 12.48 8.01 23.63
N ARG A 513 13.39 7.40 24.42
CA ARG A 513 14.12 8.16 25.47
C ARG A 513 15.04 9.23 24.89
N LEU A 514 15.71 8.96 23.77
CA LEU A 514 16.55 9.93 23.08
C LEU A 514 15.73 11.10 22.54
N GLN A 515 14.57 10.85 21.92
CA GLN A 515 13.66 11.90 21.44
C GLN A 515 13.13 12.76 22.60
N ILE A 516 12.74 12.17 23.74
CA ILE A 516 12.29 12.90 24.93
C ILE A 516 13.42 13.79 25.50
N CYS A 517 14.64 13.25 25.63
CA CYS A 517 15.79 14.01 26.12
C CYS A 517 16.17 15.16 25.16
N THR A 518 16.19 14.87 23.86
CA THR A 518 16.39 15.84 22.77
C THR A 518 15.38 16.99 22.88
N GLN A 519 14.08 16.70 22.93
CA GLN A 519 13.03 17.71 22.98
C GLN A 519 13.20 18.60 24.23
N HIS A 520 13.35 18.00 25.41
CA HIS A 520 13.51 18.72 26.67
C HIS A 520 14.68 19.73 26.63
N HIS A 521 15.85 19.30 26.15
CA HIS A 521 17.03 20.17 26.06
C HIS A 521 16.96 21.18 24.92
N THR A 522 16.25 20.87 23.84
CA THR A 522 15.97 21.84 22.75
C THR A 522 15.05 22.96 23.25
N GLU A 523 13.99 22.63 23.98
CA GLU A 523 13.08 23.61 24.58
C GLU A 523 13.75 24.46 25.68
N ALA A 524 14.69 23.88 26.45
CA ALA A 524 15.51 24.62 27.40
C ALA A 524 16.43 25.62 26.67
N MET A 525 17.10 25.19 25.60
CA MET A 525 17.99 26.04 24.80
C MET A 525 17.24 27.20 24.13
N GLY A 526 16.03 26.95 23.60
CA GLY A 526 15.15 27.98 23.02
C GLY A 526 14.60 28.99 24.04
N LYS A 527 14.58 28.66 25.33
CA LYS A 527 14.23 29.61 26.42
C LYS A 527 15.40 30.49 26.83
N SER A 528 16.65 30.02 26.65
CA SER A 528 17.86 30.81 26.93
C SER A 528 18.27 31.76 25.78
N ASN A 529 17.95 31.41 24.53
CA ASN A 529 18.17 32.26 23.35
C ASN A 529 16.86 32.42 22.55
N PRO A 530 16.07 33.48 22.79
CA PRO A 530 14.85 33.74 22.02
C PRO A 530 15.18 34.14 20.58
N PRO A 531 14.34 33.77 19.58
CA PRO A 531 14.56 34.15 18.18
C PRO A 531 14.45 35.66 17.97
N LEU A 532 15.25 36.18 17.02
CA LEU A 532 15.23 37.58 16.61
C LEU A 532 13.86 37.94 16.02
N LYS A 533 13.25 39.02 16.54
CA LYS A 533 11.97 39.54 16.06
C LYS A 533 12.11 40.14 14.66
N SER A 534 11.39 39.59 13.68
CA SER A 534 11.08 40.30 12.44
C SER A 534 10.24 41.54 12.73
N ARG A 535 10.45 42.62 11.96
CA ARG A 535 9.77 43.90 12.16
C ARG A 535 8.29 43.81 11.82
N SER A 536 7.42 44.23 12.73
CA SER A 536 6.07 44.68 12.42
C SER A 536 6.03 46.18 12.14
N TYR A 537 5.22 46.61 11.18
CA TYR A 537 4.83 48.01 11.07
C TYR A 537 3.86 48.36 12.21
N SER A 538 3.90 49.61 12.69
CA SER A 538 3.07 50.09 13.80
C SER A 538 2.13 51.21 13.35
N MET A 539 0.88 51.12 13.78
CA MET A 539 -0.04 52.25 13.98
C MET A 539 -0.43 52.25 15.46
N ALA A 540 -0.59 53.43 16.07
CA ALA A 540 -0.43 53.58 17.52
C ALA A 540 -1.58 54.32 18.20
N SER A 541 -1.82 53.98 19.46
CA SER A 541 -2.40 54.91 20.45
C SER A 541 -1.97 54.56 21.89
N GLN A 542 -1.60 55.63 22.61
CA GLN A 542 -1.61 55.91 24.07
C GLN A 542 -2.17 54.80 24.99
N GLY A 543 -1.59 54.42 26.13
CA GLY A 543 -1.10 55.22 27.28
C GLY A 543 -1.94 54.83 28.53
N SER A 544 -1.53 54.93 29.81
CA SER A 544 -0.31 55.42 30.48
C SER A 544 -0.25 54.92 31.95
N SER A 545 0.85 55.14 32.69
CA SER A 545 1.02 55.00 34.18
C SER A 545 0.93 53.58 34.79
N SER A 546 1.56 53.22 35.93
CA SER A 546 2.68 53.82 36.71
C SER A 546 3.33 52.83 37.71
N SER A 547 4.68 52.85 37.80
CA SER A 547 5.59 52.97 38.98
C SER A 547 5.16 52.60 40.43
N PRO A 548 6.10 52.40 41.40
CA PRO A 548 7.51 51.91 41.33
C PRO A 548 8.07 51.10 42.57
N MET A 549 9.34 50.64 42.49
CA MET A 549 10.36 50.56 43.58
C MET A 549 10.15 49.59 44.79
N LEU A 550 11.12 49.17 45.64
CA LEU A 550 12.59 49.36 45.95
C LEU A 550 13.17 47.96 46.40
N VAL A 551 14.43 47.67 46.79
CA VAL A 551 15.84 47.99 46.42
C VAL A 551 16.76 47.04 47.29
N HIS A 552 18.03 46.68 47.00
CA HIS A 552 19.29 47.33 47.48
C HIS A 552 20.57 46.54 47.06
N ARG A 553 21.66 47.28 46.69
CA ARG A 553 23.14 47.07 46.81
C ARG A 553 23.85 45.68 46.89
N SER A 554 25.15 45.52 46.59
CA SER A 554 26.12 46.26 45.73
C SER A 554 27.53 45.62 45.65
N ASN A 555 28.02 45.35 44.42
CA ASN A 555 29.33 45.74 43.84
C ASN A 555 30.64 45.78 44.67
N GLN A 556 31.69 45.05 44.24
CA GLN A 556 33.04 45.58 43.85
C GLN A 556 34.06 44.49 43.39
N ASN A 557 34.98 44.84 42.48
CA ASN A 557 36.19 44.08 42.08
C ASN A 557 37.46 44.79 42.62
N PRO A 558 38.61 44.08 42.74
CA PRO A 558 39.76 44.40 41.88
C PRO A 558 40.53 43.15 41.39
N ALA A 559 41.75 43.30 40.86
CA ALA A 559 42.42 42.31 40.00
C ALA A 559 43.89 41.96 40.38
N SER A 560 44.37 40.84 39.80
CA SER A 560 45.78 40.44 39.56
C SER A 560 46.72 40.09 40.74
N LEU A 561 47.50 39.00 40.62
CA LEU A 561 48.96 39.01 40.38
C LEU A 561 49.64 37.61 40.49
N PHE A 562 50.71 37.41 39.70
CA PHE A 562 51.80 36.39 39.75
C PHE A 562 51.46 34.86 39.78
N SER A 563 52.06 33.97 38.96
CA SER A 563 53.49 33.61 38.68
C SER A 563 54.05 32.64 39.77
N TRP A 564 54.81 31.57 39.48
CA TRP A 564 55.97 31.50 38.57
C TRP A 564 56.24 30.09 37.97
N SER A 565 57.33 29.98 37.19
CA SER A 565 57.57 29.01 36.11
C SER A 565 58.80 28.11 36.30
N HIS A 566 58.89 27.01 35.52
CA HIS A 566 60.14 26.58 34.85
C HIS A 566 59.75 25.97 33.46
N THR A 567 60.16 26.44 32.27
CA THR A 567 61.46 26.76 31.61
C THR A 567 62.23 25.52 31.11
N ASN A 568 62.80 25.45 29.89
CA ASN A 568 62.70 26.26 28.65
C ASN A 568 63.36 25.52 27.44
N ARG A 569 63.38 26.16 26.24
CA ARG A 569 63.96 25.77 24.92
C ARG A 569 63.08 24.82 24.08
N GLY A 570 62.78 25.06 22.81
CA GLY A 570 63.06 26.19 21.88
C GLY A 570 63.07 25.69 20.42
N SER A 571 62.70 26.43 19.36
CA SER A 571 62.23 27.83 19.23
C SER A 571 61.55 28.08 17.86
N SER A 572 60.60 29.04 17.80
CA SER A 572 60.35 30.09 16.76
C SER A 572 60.75 29.87 15.27
N LEU A 573 60.06 30.39 14.23
CA LEU A 573 58.99 31.42 14.11
C LEU A 573 58.40 31.47 12.66
N TYR A 574 57.44 32.39 12.42
CA TYR A 574 56.94 32.93 11.13
C TYR A 574 56.07 32.09 10.16
N SER A 575 54.77 32.42 10.18
CA SER A 575 53.90 32.86 9.05
C SER A 575 54.26 32.51 7.59
N SER A 576 53.32 31.90 6.86
CA SER A 576 52.71 32.51 5.66
C SER A 576 51.43 31.78 5.20
N LYS A 577 50.64 32.42 4.33
CA LYS A 577 49.55 31.77 3.56
C LYS A 577 50.12 31.11 2.30
N ARG A 578 49.71 29.88 1.96
CA ARG A 578 49.60 29.45 0.54
C ARG A 578 48.69 28.24 0.37
N SER A 579 48.05 28.17 -0.80
CA SER A 579 47.20 27.07 -1.27
C SER A 579 48.04 26.02 -2.01
N LEU A 580 47.92 24.74 -1.64
CA LEU A 580 48.46 23.60 -2.38
C LEU A 580 47.45 22.45 -2.34
N LEU A 581 46.87 22.13 -3.50
CA LEU A 581 46.02 20.95 -3.75
C LEU A 581 45.70 20.66 -5.24
N PRO A 582 45.75 21.60 -6.21
CA PRO A 582 45.39 21.29 -7.60
C PRO A 582 46.24 20.19 -8.26
N ASP A 583 47.54 20.18 -7.98
CA ASP A 583 48.53 19.48 -8.80
C ASP A 583 48.37 17.94 -8.78
N HIS A 584 48.06 17.36 -7.62
CA HIS A 584 47.87 15.91 -7.47
C HIS A 584 46.65 15.35 -8.20
N LEU A 585 45.64 16.18 -8.52
CA LEU A 585 44.50 15.74 -9.33
C LEU A 585 44.77 15.80 -10.84
N LEU A 586 45.77 16.59 -11.26
CA LEU A 586 46.31 16.54 -12.61
C LEU A 586 47.19 15.29 -12.79
N GLU A 587 48.09 15.03 -11.82
CA GLU A 587 48.93 13.83 -11.73
C GLU A 587 48.10 12.52 -11.74
N ALA A 588 47.01 12.47 -10.98
CA ALA A 588 46.07 11.34 -11.00
C ALA A 588 45.34 11.18 -12.35
N ARG A 589 45.01 12.29 -13.04
CA ARG A 589 44.38 12.27 -14.37
C ARG A 589 45.36 11.79 -15.45
N GLU A 590 46.64 12.14 -15.34
CA GLU A 590 47.69 11.69 -16.26
C GLU A 590 47.96 10.19 -16.11
N MET A 591 48.10 9.68 -14.87
CA MET A 591 48.21 8.23 -14.63
C MET A 591 46.96 7.46 -15.10
N MET A 592 45.77 8.05 -15.00
CA MET A 592 44.55 7.46 -15.58
C MET A 592 44.59 7.38 -17.11
N GLY A 593 45.14 8.40 -17.78
CA GLY A 593 45.38 8.35 -19.23
C GLY A 593 46.35 7.24 -19.63
N GLN A 594 47.46 7.09 -18.88
CA GLN A 594 48.45 6.02 -19.09
C GLN A 594 47.82 4.63 -18.89
N ALA A 595 47.02 4.44 -17.85
CA ALA A 595 46.30 3.19 -17.58
C ALA A 595 45.22 2.89 -18.64
N GLN A 596 44.53 3.91 -19.17
CA GLN A 596 43.60 3.75 -20.30
C GLN A 596 44.32 3.36 -21.60
N GLY A 597 45.56 3.81 -21.80
CA GLY A 597 46.45 3.34 -22.87
C GLY A 597 46.78 1.85 -22.72
N GLN A 598 47.40 1.48 -21.60
CA GLN A 598 47.79 0.09 -21.32
C GLN A 598 46.62 -0.90 -21.36
N HIS A 599 45.42 -0.48 -20.92
CA HIS A 599 44.19 -1.27 -21.03
C HIS A 599 43.79 -1.53 -22.50
N ARG A 600 43.93 -0.53 -23.37
CA ARG A 600 43.66 -0.63 -24.81
C ARG A 600 44.69 -1.52 -25.51
N ASP A 601 45.96 -1.33 -25.20
CA ASP A 601 47.07 -2.12 -25.75
C ASP A 601 46.93 -3.61 -25.37
N LEU A 602 46.50 -3.90 -24.13
CA LEU A 602 46.17 -5.25 -23.66
C LEU A 602 45.01 -5.87 -24.44
N ILE A 603 43.93 -5.13 -24.65
CA ILE A 603 42.78 -5.61 -25.45
C ILE A 603 43.20 -5.91 -26.88
N GLN A 604 43.91 -4.98 -27.53
CA GLN A 604 44.36 -5.13 -28.91
C GLN A 604 45.37 -6.29 -29.05
N SER A 605 46.20 -6.53 -28.04
CA SER A 605 47.12 -7.68 -28.00
C SER A 605 46.38 -9.02 -27.87
N ILE A 606 45.29 -9.09 -27.10
CA ILE A 606 44.44 -10.29 -27.00
C ILE A 606 43.68 -10.54 -28.30
N GLU A 607 43.16 -9.48 -28.94
CA GLU A 607 42.40 -9.57 -30.19
C GLU A 607 43.28 -9.88 -31.41
N ALA A 608 44.58 -9.56 -31.36
CA ALA A 608 45.56 -9.88 -32.40
C ALA A 608 46.15 -11.30 -32.32
N LEU A 609 45.74 -12.15 -31.35
CA LEU A 609 46.24 -13.52 -31.23
C LEU A 609 45.75 -14.40 -32.40
N PRO A 610 46.65 -15.12 -33.10
CA PRO A 610 46.27 -15.96 -34.23
C PRO A 610 45.52 -17.22 -33.77
N SER A 611 44.36 -17.47 -34.37
CA SER A 611 43.40 -18.53 -33.97
C SER A 611 43.87 -19.98 -34.13
N SER A 612 45.16 -20.23 -34.35
CA SER A 612 45.72 -21.53 -34.78
C SER A 612 46.84 -22.08 -33.90
N THR A 613 47.32 -21.38 -32.86
CA THR A 613 48.42 -21.87 -32.00
C THR A 613 48.22 -21.58 -30.51
N GLY A 614 47.66 -22.56 -29.77
CA GLY A 614 47.80 -22.71 -28.31
C GLY A 614 46.99 -21.75 -27.43
N LEU A 615 46.93 -20.46 -27.77
CA LEU A 615 46.16 -19.43 -27.07
C LEU A 615 45.27 -18.70 -28.08
N SER A 616 44.02 -18.45 -27.71
CA SER A 616 43.00 -17.87 -28.58
C SER A 616 42.49 -16.54 -28.00
N PRO A 617 42.04 -15.56 -28.82
CA PRO A 617 41.27 -14.41 -28.33
C PRO A 617 40.02 -14.78 -27.52
N LEU A 618 39.54 -16.03 -27.68
CA LEU A 618 38.39 -16.62 -26.96
C LEU A 618 38.78 -17.46 -25.74
N ASP A 619 40.05 -17.46 -25.33
CA ASP A 619 40.50 -18.17 -24.13
C ASP A 619 39.84 -17.61 -22.87
N GLN A 620 39.34 -18.48 -21.99
CA GLN A 620 38.55 -18.09 -20.83
C GLN A 620 39.34 -17.23 -19.84
N ASP A 621 40.65 -17.46 -19.68
CA ASP A 621 41.48 -16.66 -18.76
C ASP A 621 41.84 -15.30 -19.38
N LEU A 622 42.02 -15.21 -20.71
CA LEU A 622 42.23 -13.94 -21.40
C LEU A 622 40.95 -13.09 -21.45
N LEU A 623 39.78 -13.70 -21.64
CA LEU A 623 38.48 -13.04 -21.54
C LEU A 623 38.21 -12.55 -20.10
N MET A 624 38.55 -13.36 -19.09
CA MET A 624 38.45 -12.95 -17.68
C MET A 624 39.41 -11.80 -17.34
N LEU A 625 40.63 -11.81 -17.88
CA LEU A 625 41.59 -10.71 -17.74
C LEU A 625 41.08 -9.43 -18.39
N LYS A 626 40.55 -9.49 -19.62
CA LYS A 626 39.92 -8.37 -20.33
C LYS A 626 38.75 -7.78 -19.55
N ALA A 627 37.83 -8.62 -19.07
CA ALA A 627 36.68 -8.18 -18.27
C ALA A 627 37.10 -7.54 -16.93
N THR A 628 38.08 -8.13 -16.23
CA THR A 628 38.60 -7.62 -14.96
C THR A 628 39.31 -6.28 -15.14
N SER A 629 40.10 -6.14 -16.20
CA SER A 629 40.79 -4.90 -16.56
C SER A 629 39.78 -3.78 -16.88
N MET A 630 38.76 -4.07 -17.68
CA MET A 630 37.69 -3.12 -18.04
C MET A 630 36.86 -2.68 -16.81
N ALA A 631 36.49 -3.61 -15.93
CA ALA A 631 35.80 -3.30 -14.68
C ALA A 631 36.66 -2.43 -13.74
N THR A 632 37.97 -2.67 -13.71
CA THR A 632 38.94 -1.86 -12.93
C THR A 632 39.01 -0.43 -13.47
N MET A 633 39.15 -0.24 -14.78
CA MET A 633 39.20 1.10 -15.39
C MET A 633 37.92 1.90 -15.18
N ASN A 634 36.74 1.26 -15.25
CA ASN A 634 35.47 1.92 -14.94
C ASN A 634 35.41 2.35 -13.47
N CYS A 635 35.84 1.50 -12.53
CA CYS A 635 35.89 1.85 -11.11
C CYS A 635 36.83 3.02 -10.81
N LEU A 636 37.99 3.08 -11.47
CA LEU A 636 38.94 4.18 -11.31
C LEU A 636 38.43 5.50 -11.91
N ASN A 637 37.73 5.45 -13.06
CA ASN A 637 37.08 6.63 -13.64
C ASN A 637 36.02 7.23 -12.72
N GLU A 638 35.15 6.40 -12.12
CA GLU A 638 34.18 6.86 -11.10
C GLU A 638 34.87 7.46 -9.86
N CYS A 639 35.99 6.87 -9.42
CA CYS A 639 36.77 7.45 -8.31
C CYS A 639 37.34 8.83 -8.67
N LEU A 640 37.85 9.03 -9.88
CA LEU A 640 38.36 10.33 -10.35
C LEU A 640 37.23 11.37 -10.44
N HIS A 641 36.06 10.96 -10.95
CA HIS A 641 34.85 11.80 -11.03
C HIS A 641 34.38 12.25 -9.64
N ILE A 642 34.30 11.33 -8.66
CA ILE A 642 33.96 11.65 -7.27
C ILE A 642 34.98 12.61 -6.63
N LEU A 643 36.27 12.44 -6.90
CA LEU A 643 37.31 13.37 -6.42
C LEU A 643 37.16 14.77 -7.03
N HIS A 644 36.81 14.85 -8.32
CA HIS A 644 36.54 16.13 -9.00
C HIS A 644 35.33 16.85 -8.38
N LEU A 645 34.22 16.13 -8.14
CA LEU A 645 33.06 16.66 -7.42
C LEU A 645 33.40 17.16 -6.01
N GLN A 646 34.28 16.47 -5.28
CA GLN A 646 34.75 16.91 -3.97
C GLN A 646 35.64 18.17 -4.03
N GLN A 647 36.42 18.36 -5.09
CA GLN A 647 37.21 19.58 -5.29
C GLN A 647 36.30 20.78 -5.59
N VAL A 648 35.30 20.62 -6.47
CA VAL A 648 34.29 21.65 -6.78
C VAL A 648 33.48 22.00 -5.52
N ALA A 649 33.05 21.01 -4.74
CA ALA A 649 32.34 21.24 -3.48
C ALA A 649 33.18 22.02 -2.45
N ARG A 650 34.50 21.79 -2.40
CA ARG A 650 35.42 22.55 -1.52
C ARG A 650 35.63 24.00 -1.95
N GLN A 651 35.63 24.31 -3.24
CA GLN A 651 35.81 25.69 -3.71
C GLN A 651 34.62 26.60 -3.39
N ARG A 652 33.40 26.07 -3.23
CA ARG A 652 32.22 26.85 -2.79
C ARG A 652 32.31 27.38 -1.34
N GLY A 653 33.37 27.07 -0.59
CA GLY A 653 33.50 27.38 0.85
C GLY A 653 34.16 28.71 1.25
N SER A 654 34.52 29.61 0.32
CA SER A 654 35.31 30.81 0.67
C SER A 654 34.99 32.09 -0.15
N LEU A 655 33.98 32.84 0.33
CA LEU A 655 33.84 34.31 0.27
C LEU A 655 34.21 35.10 -1.01
N GLY A 656 33.21 35.76 -1.60
CA GLY A 656 33.32 37.14 -2.11
C GLY A 656 33.84 37.32 -3.55
N GLY A 657 33.06 38.03 -4.37
CA GLY A 657 33.47 38.49 -5.71
C GLY A 657 34.23 39.83 -5.70
N PRO A 658 34.42 40.51 -6.85
CA PRO A 658 33.77 40.28 -8.15
C PRO A 658 34.74 40.05 -9.35
N THR A 659 34.15 39.76 -10.52
CA THR A 659 34.67 39.97 -11.90
C THR A 659 36.04 39.40 -12.29
N LEU A 660 36.04 38.37 -13.15
CA LEU A 660 36.82 38.35 -14.42
C LEU A 660 36.47 37.13 -15.31
N GLU A 661 36.90 37.18 -16.57
CA GLU A 661 36.63 36.23 -17.66
C GLU A 661 37.67 35.09 -17.81
N TRP A 662 37.37 34.16 -18.75
CA TRP A 662 38.21 33.06 -19.26
C TRP A 662 38.43 31.87 -18.29
N LEU A 663 38.63 30.62 -18.75
CA LEU A 663 39.11 30.13 -20.04
C LEU A 663 38.50 28.74 -20.42
N GLU A 664 38.41 28.45 -21.72
CA GLU A 664 38.07 27.12 -22.26
C GLU A 664 39.19 26.07 -22.06
N PRO A 665 38.89 24.76 -21.97
CA PRO A 665 39.89 23.70 -22.07
C PRO A 665 40.19 23.36 -23.54
N LYS A 666 41.37 23.74 -24.05
CA LYS A 666 41.85 23.30 -25.36
C LYS A 666 42.20 21.81 -25.39
N LEU A 667 42.00 21.20 -26.57
CA LEU A 667 42.49 19.87 -26.92
C LEU A 667 44.04 19.88 -27.00
N PRO A 668 44.77 18.82 -26.57
CA PRO A 668 46.21 18.74 -26.75
C PRO A 668 46.60 18.30 -28.18
N ASP A 669 47.32 19.16 -28.91
CA ASP A 669 47.93 18.81 -30.20
C ASP A 669 49.19 17.96 -30.02
N LEU A 670 49.24 16.80 -30.68
CA LEU A 670 50.49 16.11 -31.00
C LEU A 670 50.40 15.39 -32.35
N LEU A 671 50.72 16.10 -33.43
CA LEU A 671 51.82 15.76 -34.33
C LEU A 671 52.21 16.98 -35.18
N LYS A 672 53.41 16.98 -35.75
CA LYS A 672 54.11 18.19 -36.24
C LYS A 672 54.67 17.98 -37.65
N ASN A 673 54.86 19.10 -38.37
CA ASN A 673 55.38 19.24 -39.74
C ASN A 673 54.34 18.92 -40.84
N GLY A 674 54.18 19.73 -41.90
CA GLY A 674 54.76 21.06 -42.16
C GLY A 674 54.52 21.60 -43.58
N SER A 675 54.81 22.90 -43.77
CA SER A 675 54.98 23.66 -45.03
C SER A 675 53.79 23.94 -46.00
N SER A 676 53.85 25.16 -46.57
CA SER A 676 53.38 25.61 -47.90
C SER A 676 51.89 25.59 -48.32
N SER A 677 51.23 26.73 -48.06
CA SER A 677 50.63 27.66 -49.07
C SER A 677 49.75 27.18 -50.25
N LEU A 678 48.48 27.62 -50.20
CA LEU A 678 47.70 28.35 -51.23
C LEU A 678 47.25 27.66 -52.55
N GLY A 679 45.94 27.72 -52.81
CA GLY A 679 45.25 27.35 -54.08
C GLY A 679 44.60 25.96 -54.04
N SER A 680 43.65 25.59 -54.90
CA SER A 680 42.77 26.34 -55.84
C SER A 680 41.65 25.37 -56.33
N LEU A 681 40.63 25.90 -57.02
CA LEU A 681 39.51 25.21 -57.69
C LEU A 681 39.77 23.77 -58.19
N THR A 682 38.81 22.84 -58.04
CA THR A 682 37.80 22.50 -59.09
C THR A 682 36.73 21.49 -58.62
N THR A 683 35.58 21.55 -59.31
CA THR A 683 34.44 20.61 -59.36
C THR A 683 34.77 19.17 -59.80
N ASP A 684 33.96 18.19 -59.40
CA ASP A 684 33.05 17.49 -60.33
C ASP A 684 31.87 16.79 -59.61
N GLU A 685 30.88 16.28 -60.36
CA GLU A 685 29.58 15.74 -59.88
C GLU A 685 29.55 14.22 -59.56
N GLY A 686 28.51 13.79 -58.83
CA GLY A 686 28.15 12.37 -58.67
C GLY A 686 27.24 12.08 -57.46
N ALA A 687 25.92 11.90 -57.69
CA ALA A 687 24.91 11.82 -56.63
C ALA A 687 24.51 10.38 -56.23
N LEU A 688 24.08 10.22 -54.97
CA LEU A 688 22.97 9.34 -54.55
C LEU A 688 22.47 9.75 -53.14
N GLU A 689 21.20 9.46 -52.85
CA GLU A 689 20.44 10.09 -51.75
C GLU A 689 20.59 9.39 -50.38
N GLY A 690 20.39 10.15 -49.30
CA GLY A 690 20.41 9.62 -47.92
C GLY A 690 20.10 10.67 -46.85
N ASN A 691 18.82 11.03 -46.70
CA ASN A 691 18.39 12.09 -45.79
C ASN A 691 18.77 11.84 -44.32
N ARG A 692 19.73 12.62 -43.82
CA ARG A 692 19.84 12.98 -42.40
C ARG A 692 19.40 14.42 -42.24
N LEU A 693 18.25 14.64 -41.60
CA LEU A 693 17.83 15.98 -41.20
C LEU A 693 18.68 16.45 -40.02
N GLU A 694 19.44 17.51 -40.25
CA GLU A 694 20.05 18.30 -39.19
C GLU A 694 18.94 19.03 -38.41
N LEU A 695 18.99 19.01 -37.08
CA LEU A 695 18.20 19.91 -36.26
C LEU A 695 19.14 20.89 -35.58
N ASN A 696 19.13 22.14 -36.06
CA ASN A 696 20.02 23.19 -35.59
C ASN A 696 19.83 23.49 -34.10
N SER A 697 20.87 23.22 -33.30
CA SER A 697 20.99 23.78 -31.96
C SER A 697 21.47 25.22 -32.04
N THR A 698 20.57 26.20 -31.92
CA THR A 698 20.75 27.45 -31.13
C THR A 698 19.49 28.31 -31.23
N GLU A 699 18.69 28.34 -30.16
CA GLU A 699 18.09 29.60 -29.67
C GLU A 699 17.63 29.39 -28.22
N PHE A 700 18.44 29.81 -27.26
CA PHE A 700 18.07 29.90 -25.85
C PHE A 700 17.70 31.36 -25.54
N SER A 701 16.50 31.75 -25.91
CA SER A 701 15.90 33.01 -25.44
C SER A 701 15.58 32.89 -23.95
N SER A 702 15.81 33.97 -23.20
CA SER A 702 15.47 34.04 -21.78
C SER A 702 13.96 34.02 -21.60
N PHE A 703 13.45 33.22 -20.66
CA PHE A 703 12.04 33.22 -20.25
C PHE A 703 11.67 34.46 -19.41
N SER A 704 11.86 35.65 -20.00
CA SER A 704 11.06 36.84 -19.66
C SER A 704 9.63 36.61 -20.11
N GLY A 705 8.66 36.92 -19.25
CA GLY A 705 7.23 36.63 -19.49
C GLY A 705 6.60 37.56 -20.53
N GLU A 706 6.84 37.30 -21.81
CA GLU A 706 6.03 37.86 -22.89
C GLU A 706 4.66 37.16 -22.93
N HIS A 707 3.61 37.96 -23.05
CA HIS A 707 2.22 37.53 -22.94
C HIS A 707 1.69 37.23 -24.35
N GLU A 708 1.86 35.99 -24.84
CA GLU A 708 1.20 35.56 -26.08
C GLU A 708 -0.32 35.56 -25.87
N ASP A 709 -1.00 36.61 -26.35
CA ASP A 709 -2.45 36.65 -26.38
C ASP A 709 -2.97 35.75 -27.51
N ILE A 710 -3.45 34.56 -27.12
CA ILE A 710 -3.90 33.50 -28.03
C ILE A 710 -5.19 33.89 -28.73
N SER A 711 -5.12 34.15 -30.04
CA SER A 711 -6.29 34.48 -30.84
C SER A 711 -7.15 33.24 -31.14
N ALA A 712 -8.45 33.34 -30.84
CA ALA A 712 -9.45 32.34 -31.20
C ALA A 712 -9.77 32.33 -32.72
N GLU A 713 -9.14 33.20 -33.52
CA GLU A 713 -9.23 33.17 -34.99
C GLU A 713 -8.27 32.13 -35.60
N ASP A 714 -7.13 31.87 -34.96
CA ASP A 714 -6.14 30.87 -35.39
C ASP A 714 -6.57 29.41 -35.18
N GLU A 715 -7.64 29.19 -34.43
CA GLU A 715 -8.13 27.86 -34.09
C GLU A 715 -8.96 27.24 -35.22
N VAL A 716 -8.62 26.03 -35.62
CA VAL A 716 -9.38 25.22 -36.59
C VAL A 716 -10.28 24.22 -35.87
N GLU A 717 -11.39 23.82 -36.48
CA GLU A 717 -12.26 22.77 -35.91
C GLU A 717 -11.48 21.45 -35.82
N ASP A 718 -11.64 20.73 -34.70
CA ASP A 718 -10.79 19.59 -34.38
C ASP A 718 -11.00 18.40 -35.32
N GLY A 719 -10.07 18.22 -36.26
CA GLY A 719 -9.99 17.07 -37.16
C GLY A 719 -9.45 15.80 -36.49
N PHE A 720 -9.05 15.84 -35.22
CA PHE A 720 -8.46 14.69 -34.52
C PHE A 720 -9.52 13.64 -34.16
N THR A 721 -9.79 12.73 -35.09
CA THR A 721 -10.50 11.47 -34.82
C THR A 721 -9.49 10.37 -34.47
N ASP A 722 -9.37 10.05 -33.19
CA ASP A 722 -8.65 8.84 -32.77
C ASP A 722 -9.60 7.64 -32.93
N GLU A 723 -9.45 6.89 -34.02
CA GLU A 723 -10.20 5.64 -34.21
C GLU A 723 -9.70 4.62 -33.18
N GLU A 724 -10.61 4.14 -32.31
CA GLU A 724 -10.26 3.18 -31.26
C GLU A 724 -10.00 1.78 -31.83
N GLU A 725 -8.77 1.53 -32.28
CA GLU A 725 -8.32 0.19 -32.62
C GLU A 725 -8.23 -0.73 -31.38
N ASP A 726 -9.21 -1.63 -31.33
CA ASP A 726 -9.24 -3.03 -30.89
C ASP A 726 -8.49 -3.52 -29.61
N LEU A 727 -9.00 -4.63 -29.08
CA LEU A 727 -8.61 -5.26 -27.81
C LEU A 727 -7.22 -5.91 -27.82
N GLY A 728 -6.65 -6.20 -29.00
CA GLY A 728 -5.48 -7.07 -29.16
C GLY A 728 -4.27 -6.71 -28.29
N ALA A 729 -3.90 -5.42 -28.27
CA ALA A 729 -2.74 -4.94 -27.52
C ALA A 729 -2.81 -5.19 -25.99
N VAL A 730 -4.02 -5.33 -25.43
CA VAL A 730 -4.22 -5.64 -24.01
C VAL A 730 -4.08 -7.14 -23.72
N GLU A 731 -4.36 -8.01 -24.70
CA GLU A 731 -4.19 -9.46 -24.57
C GLU A 731 -2.73 -9.88 -24.80
N GLU A 732 -2.05 -9.24 -25.75
CA GLU A 732 -0.61 -9.44 -26.03
C GLU A 732 0.25 -9.03 -24.81
N GLU A 733 0.07 -7.81 -24.30
CA GLU A 733 0.84 -7.28 -23.17
C GLU A 733 0.34 -7.71 -21.78
N ARG A 734 -0.54 -8.72 -21.73
CA ARG A 734 -1.11 -9.26 -20.49
C ARG A 734 -0.04 -9.74 -19.50
N SER A 735 1.12 -10.17 -20.00
CA SER A 735 2.26 -10.58 -19.16
C SER A 735 2.85 -9.40 -18.36
N VAL A 736 2.99 -8.22 -18.97
CA VAL A 736 3.47 -6.99 -18.33
C VAL A 736 2.45 -6.47 -17.32
N ILE A 737 1.15 -6.53 -17.65
CA ILE A 737 0.07 -6.18 -16.71
C ILE A 737 0.15 -7.09 -15.47
N LEU A 738 0.24 -8.40 -15.64
CA LEU A 738 0.35 -9.36 -14.53
C LEU A 738 1.62 -9.14 -13.70
N HIS A 739 2.75 -8.83 -14.34
CA HIS A 739 4.00 -8.52 -13.65
C HIS A 739 3.85 -7.27 -12.77
N LEU A 740 3.33 -6.16 -13.32
CA LEU A 740 3.12 -4.93 -12.58
C LEU A 740 2.13 -5.12 -11.43
N LEU A 741 1.00 -5.79 -11.67
CA LEU A 741 0.00 -6.08 -10.62
C LEU A 741 0.57 -6.95 -9.50
N SER A 742 1.53 -7.84 -9.78
CA SER A 742 2.19 -8.67 -8.74
C SER A 742 3.04 -7.86 -7.75
N GLN A 743 3.49 -6.66 -8.13
CA GLN A 743 4.24 -5.75 -7.28
C GLN A 743 3.33 -4.92 -6.35
N LEU A 744 2.05 -4.77 -6.70
CA LEU A 744 1.12 -3.87 -6.02
C LEU A 744 0.46 -4.51 -4.78
N LYS A 745 0.44 -3.74 -3.68
CA LYS A 745 -0.21 -4.14 -2.43
C LYS A 745 -1.59 -3.49 -2.33
N LEU A 746 -2.60 -4.22 -1.82
CA LEU A 746 -3.96 -3.69 -1.67
C LEU A 746 -3.95 -2.38 -0.85
N GLY A 747 -4.46 -1.30 -1.44
CA GLY A 747 -4.48 0.04 -0.86
C GLY A 747 -3.26 0.91 -1.15
N MET A 748 -2.28 0.43 -1.92
CA MET A 748 -1.12 1.19 -2.39
C MET A 748 -1.53 2.39 -3.26
N ASP A 749 -0.82 3.51 -3.10
CA ASP A 749 -0.97 4.71 -3.92
C ASP A 749 -0.23 4.52 -5.25
N LEU A 750 -0.89 4.84 -6.37
CA LEU A 750 -0.38 4.61 -7.73
C LEU A 750 0.23 5.85 -8.38
N THR A 751 0.24 7.00 -7.71
CA THR A 751 0.90 8.22 -8.21
C THR A 751 2.40 8.06 -8.44
N ARG A 752 3.04 7.09 -7.74
CA ARG A 752 4.47 6.77 -7.86
C ARG A 752 4.74 5.47 -8.65
N VAL A 753 3.74 4.91 -9.31
CA VAL A 753 3.87 3.69 -10.11
C VAL A 753 3.87 4.07 -11.59
N VAL A 754 4.99 3.79 -12.27
CA VAL A 754 5.06 3.92 -13.73
C VAL A 754 4.15 2.85 -14.34
N LEU A 755 3.16 3.29 -15.12
CA LEU A 755 2.26 2.41 -15.85
C LEU A 755 2.74 2.28 -17.31
N PRO A 756 2.46 1.16 -18.01
CA PRO A 756 2.95 0.93 -19.36
C PRO A 756 2.39 1.93 -20.37
N THR A 757 3.18 2.25 -21.39
CA THR A 757 2.81 3.26 -22.40
C THR A 757 1.62 2.85 -23.25
N PHE A 758 1.41 1.55 -23.48
CA PHE A 758 0.28 1.05 -24.28
C PHE A 758 -1.11 1.24 -23.62
N ILE A 759 -1.19 1.47 -22.30
CA ILE A 759 -2.48 1.79 -21.65
C ILE A 759 -2.81 3.29 -21.68
N LEU A 760 -2.01 4.11 -22.37
CA LEU A 760 -2.21 5.54 -22.43
C LEU A 760 -3.26 5.93 -23.49
N GLU A 761 -4.02 6.97 -23.16
CA GLU A 761 -4.90 7.70 -24.06
C GLU A 761 -4.04 8.73 -24.82
N LYS A 762 -4.25 8.94 -26.13
CA LYS A 762 -3.31 9.70 -27.00
C LYS A 762 -3.32 11.23 -26.79
N ARG A 763 -3.62 11.69 -25.57
CA ARG A 763 -3.84 13.10 -25.20
C ARG A 763 -3.60 13.37 -23.71
N SER A 764 -3.40 14.64 -23.37
CA SER A 764 -3.18 15.10 -22.00
C SER A 764 -4.46 15.13 -21.16
N LEU A 765 -4.30 15.01 -19.83
CA LEU A 765 -5.39 15.22 -18.86
C LEU A 765 -6.00 16.63 -18.98
N LEU A 766 -5.20 17.66 -19.34
CA LEU A 766 -5.71 19.02 -19.56
C LEU A 766 -6.70 19.06 -20.73
N GLU A 767 -6.38 18.38 -21.83
CA GLU A 767 -7.28 18.25 -22.98
C GLU A 767 -8.53 17.40 -22.64
N MET A 768 -8.37 16.36 -21.82
CA MET A 768 -9.50 15.52 -21.38
C MET A 768 -10.54 16.33 -20.57
N TYR A 769 -10.13 17.38 -19.83
CA TYR A 769 -11.08 18.27 -19.14
C TYR A 769 -11.89 19.17 -20.08
N ALA A 770 -11.39 19.46 -21.29
CA ALA A 770 -12.14 20.22 -22.28
C ALA A 770 -13.36 19.45 -22.83
N ASP A 771 -13.35 18.11 -22.78
CA ASP A 771 -14.49 17.29 -23.24
C ASP A 771 -15.77 17.49 -22.43
N PHE A 772 -15.68 18.01 -21.19
CA PHE A 772 -16.87 18.40 -20.40
C PHE A 772 -17.66 19.55 -21.06
N MET A 773 -17.07 20.28 -22.01
CA MET A 773 -17.72 21.32 -22.81
C MET A 773 -18.23 20.80 -24.17
N SER A 774 -18.35 19.48 -24.34
CA SER A 774 -18.89 18.83 -25.56
C SER A 774 -20.32 19.23 -25.95
N HIS A 775 -21.14 19.66 -25.00
CA HIS A 775 -22.47 20.21 -25.21
C HIS A 775 -22.54 21.69 -24.76
N PRO A 776 -21.80 22.60 -25.43
CA PRO A 776 -21.65 23.97 -24.96
C PRO A 776 -22.96 24.76 -25.06
N HIS A 777 -23.90 24.30 -25.90
CA HIS A 777 -25.26 24.81 -25.98
C HIS A 777 -26.07 24.56 -24.68
N LEU A 778 -25.83 23.47 -23.94
CA LEU A 778 -26.45 23.24 -22.64
C LEU A 778 -25.83 24.12 -21.55
N PHE A 779 -24.51 24.32 -21.59
CA PHE A 779 -23.80 25.23 -20.68
C PHE A 779 -24.33 26.67 -20.82
N VAL A 780 -24.35 27.22 -22.04
CA VAL A 780 -24.84 28.57 -22.31
C VAL A 780 -26.35 28.72 -22.00
N ALA A 781 -27.13 27.63 -22.05
CA ALA A 781 -28.55 27.63 -21.70
C ALA A 781 -28.84 27.69 -20.19
N ILE A 782 -27.83 27.63 -19.31
CA ILE A 782 -28.01 27.73 -17.85
C ILE A 782 -28.51 29.14 -17.47
N THR A 783 -27.84 30.22 -17.88
CA THR A 783 -28.27 31.61 -17.55
C THR A 783 -29.61 32.00 -18.19
N ASP A 784 -30.05 31.25 -19.19
CA ASP A 784 -31.34 31.37 -19.88
C ASP A 784 -32.54 30.87 -19.04
N GLY A 785 -32.33 30.56 -17.75
CA GLY A 785 -33.34 30.08 -16.81
C GLY A 785 -34.02 31.21 -16.04
N SER A 786 -35.35 31.29 -16.13
CA SER A 786 -36.12 32.43 -15.62
C SER A 786 -36.23 32.46 -14.08
N THR A 787 -36.05 31.32 -13.43
CA THR A 787 -36.06 31.18 -11.96
C THR A 787 -34.77 30.50 -11.49
N PRO A 788 -34.36 30.70 -10.22
CA PRO A 788 -33.17 30.01 -9.70
C PRO A 788 -33.31 28.48 -9.66
N GLU A 789 -34.56 27.99 -9.55
CA GLU A 789 -34.92 26.57 -9.68
C GLU A 789 -34.59 26.04 -11.08
N ASP A 790 -35.06 26.72 -12.12
CA ASP A 790 -34.84 26.39 -13.53
C ASP A 790 -33.33 26.44 -13.86
N ARG A 791 -32.60 27.46 -13.40
CA ARG A 791 -31.13 27.55 -13.56
C ARG A 791 -30.40 26.39 -12.87
N MET A 792 -30.79 26.02 -11.64
CA MET A 792 -30.20 24.87 -10.95
C MET A 792 -30.49 23.54 -11.67
N VAL A 793 -31.72 23.33 -12.15
CA VAL A 793 -32.08 22.15 -12.95
C VAL A 793 -31.24 22.06 -14.22
N ARG A 794 -31.11 23.16 -14.97
CA ARG A 794 -30.29 23.19 -16.19
C ARG A 794 -28.82 22.99 -15.94
N PHE A 795 -28.28 23.49 -14.83
CA PHE A 795 -26.90 23.19 -14.46
C PHE A 795 -26.72 21.68 -14.16
N VAL A 796 -27.67 21.05 -13.47
CA VAL A 796 -27.66 19.59 -13.28
C VAL A 796 -27.79 18.82 -14.60
N GLU A 797 -28.57 19.32 -15.56
CA GLU A 797 -28.70 18.71 -16.90
C GLU A 797 -27.40 18.80 -17.72
N TYR A 798 -26.78 19.97 -17.81
CA TYR A 798 -25.45 20.13 -18.41
C TYR A 798 -24.41 19.26 -17.70
N TYR A 799 -24.40 19.28 -16.36
CA TYR A 799 -23.43 18.52 -15.58
C TYR A 799 -23.55 17.01 -15.83
N LEU A 800 -24.75 16.45 -15.81
CA LEU A 800 -24.96 15.01 -16.03
C LEU A 800 -24.66 14.56 -17.47
N THR A 801 -24.88 15.41 -18.47
CA THR A 801 -24.64 15.09 -19.88
C THR A 801 -23.15 15.16 -20.27
N SER A 802 -22.37 16.03 -19.61
CA SER A 802 -20.95 16.27 -19.88
C SER A 802 -20.01 15.05 -19.78
N PHE A 803 -20.38 14.01 -19.02
CA PHE A 803 -19.49 12.90 -18.70
C PHE A 803 -19.31 11.86 -19.79
N HIS A 804 -20.25 11.75 -20.72
CA HIS A 804 -20.30 10.59 -21.63
C HIS A 804 -19.30 10.70 -22.78
N GLU A 805 -19.09 11.90 -23.33
CA GLU A 805 -18.14 12.17 -24.41
C GLU A 805 -16.69 11.88 -24.00
N GLY A 806 -16.26 12.42 -22.85
CA GLY A 806 -14.93 12.15 -22.29
C GLY A 806 -14.71 10.71 -21.79
N ARG A 807 -15.69 9.81 -21.98
CA ARG A 807 -15.67 8.39 -21.62
C ARG A 807 -16.31 7.48 -22.67
N LYS A 808 -16.28 7.86 -23.95
CA LYS A 808 -16.75 7.05 -25.08
C LYS A 808 -16.08 5.67 -25.19
N GLY A 809 -14.80 5.58 -24.82
CA GLY A 809 -14.00 4.39 -25.04
C GLY A 809 -14.44 3.18 -24.21
N SER A 810 -14.54 2.02 -24.87
CA SER A 810 -14.92 0.76 -24.20
C SER A 810 -13.83 0.22 -23.26
N ILE A 811 -12.58 0.61 -23.51
CA ILE A 811 -11.39 0.24 -22.75
C ILE A 811 -10.93 1.43 -21.89
N ALA A 812 -10.68 1.20 -20.60
CA ALA A 812 -10.17 2.22 -19.68
C ALA A 812 -8.68 2.52 -19.92
N LYS A 813 -8.40 3.46 -20.84
CA LYS A 813 -7.08 4.09 -21.01
C LYS A 813 -6.85 5.20 -19.97
N LYS A 814 -5.61 5.66 -19.84
CA LYS A 814 -5.19 6.76 -18.95
C LYS A 814 -4.58 7.91 -19.78
N PRO A 815 -5.08 9.16 -19.69
CA PRO A 815 -4.44 10.29 -20.37
C PRO A 815 -3.04 10.60 -19.82
N TYR A 816 -2.25 11.32 -20.60
CA TYR A 816 -0.91 11.75 -20.16
C TYR A 816 -1.02 12.58 -18.88
N ASN A 817 -0.11 12.32 -17.94
CA ASN A 817 -0.03 13.07 -16.69
C ASN A 817 0.72 14.39 -16.97
N PRO A 818 0.07 15.56 -16.86
CA PRO A 818 0.67 16.78 -17.38
C PRO A 818 1.93 17.18 -16.61
N ILE A 819 2.88 17.80 -17.31
CA ILE A 819 4.08 18.37 -16.67
C ILE A 819 3.76 19.75 -16.10
N ILE A 820 4.52 20.18 -15.08
CA ILE A 820 4.38 21.54 -14.52
C ILE A 820 4.47 22.61 -15.63
N GLY A 821 3.50 23.52 -15.69
CA GLY A 821 3.49 24.58 -16.72
C GLY A 821 3.02 24.16 -18.12
N GLU A 822 2.56 22.92 -18.29
CA GLU A 822 1.80 22.53 -19.49
C GLU A 822 0.48 23.30 -19.56
N THR A 823 0.07 23.73 -20.76
CA THR A 823 -1.19 24.45 -20.99
C THR A 823 -2.04 23.80 -22.09
N PHE A 824 -3.35 24.03 -22.08
CA PHE A 824 -4.24 23.66 -23.18
C PHE A 824 -5.29 24.75 -23.41
N HIS A 825 -5.52 25.11 -24.67
CA HIS A 825 -6.41 26.19 -25.07
C HIS A 825 -7.33 25.71 -26.21
N CYS A 826 -8.62 26.05 -26.14
CA CYS A 826 -9.58 25.78 -27.21
C CYS A 826 -10.83 26.67 -27.10
N SER A 827 -11.61 26.76 -28.18
CA SER A 827 -12.94 27.38 -28.16
C SER A 827 -14.04 26.55 -28.84
N TRP A 828 -15.29 26.95 -28.62
CA TRP A 828 -16.46 26.49 -29.36
C TRP A 828 -17.26 27.70 -29.86
N LYS A 829 -17.74 27.64 -31.10
CA LYS A 829 -18.72 28.59 -31.64
C LYS A 829 -20.12 28.00 -31.44
N VAL A 830 -20.91 28.59 -30.55
CA VAL A 830 -22.23 28.09 -30.15
C VAL A 830 -23.32 28.89 -30.89
N PRO A 831 -24.19 28.26 -31.71
CA PRO A 831 -25.27 28.95 -32.39
C PRO A 831 -26.22 29.65 -31.42
N ARG A 832 -26.66 30.87 -31.75
CA ARG A 832 -27.69 31.59 -30.97
C ARG A 832 -29.07 31.03 -31.28
N ASN A 833 -29.78 30.55 -30.26
CA ASN A 833 -31.16 30.07 -30.40
C ASN A 833 -32.14 31.25 -30.45
N VAL A 834 -32.74 31.51 -31.61
CA VAL A 834 -33.78 32.54 -31.80
C VAL A 834 -35.10 32.06 -31.16
N LYS A 835 -35.35 32.47 -29.91
CA LYS A 835 -36.63 32.26 -29.22
C LYS A 835 -37.69 33.22 -29.75
N GLY A 836 -38.43 32.86 -30.80
CA GLY A 836 -39.60 33.67 -31.21
C GLY A 836 -40.25 33.48 -32.58
N SER A 837 -40.49 32.26 -33.08
CA SER A 837 -41.32 32.08 -34.30
C SER A 837 -42.04 30.73 -34.37
N LYS A 838 -43.10 30.54 -33.56
CA LYS A 838 -44.07 29.44 -33.70
C LYS A 838 -45.50 29.95 -33.82
N GLU A 839 -45.73 30.98 -34.65
CA GLU A 839 -47.09 31.40 -35.01
C GLU A 839 -47.14 32.16 -36.35
N SER A 840 -47.24 31.43 -37.45
CA SER A 840 -47.83 31.86 -38.75
C SER A 840 -47.91 30.65 -39.69
N LEU A 841 -48.88 30.66 -40.61
CA LEU A 841 -49.17 29.52 -41.48
C LEU A 841 -48.53 29.66 -42.87
N GLN A 842 -48.04 28.53 -43.39
CA GLN A 842 -48.30 28.06 -44.75
C GLN A 842 -48.13 29.08 -45.90
N GLY A 843 -46.88 29.28 -46.36
CA GLY A 843 -46.55 30.03 -47.58
C GLY A 843 -45.19 29.63 -48.15
N SER A 844 -45.06 29.62 -49.48
CA SER A 844 -43.88 29.10 -50.20
C SER A 844 -42.87 30.19 -50.60
N ALA A 845 -41.64 30.12 -50.11
CA ALA A 845 -40.45 30.81 -50.63
C ALA A 845 -39.17 30.09 -50.13
N ASP A 846 -38.02 30.35 -50.76
CA ASP A 846 -36.77 29.61 -50.50
C ASP A 846 -36.16 29.84 -49.11
N PRO A 847 -35.68 28.78 -48.42
CA PRO A 847 -35.11 28.88 -47.06
C PRO A 847 -33.67 29.44 -47.02
N ALA A 848 -33.17 30.03 -48.10
CA ALA A 848 -31.75 30.38 -48.27
C ALA A 848 -31.39 31.85 -47.94
N ALA A 849 -32.36 32.73 -47.73
CA ALA A 849 -32.15 34.19 -47.75
C ALA A 849 -32.52 34.95 -46.45
N ALA A 850 -32.88 34.25 -45.36
CA ALA A 850 -33.46 34.87 -44.16
C ALA A 850 -32.67 34.62 -42.85
N ALA A 851 -31.44 34.10 -42.93
CA ALA A 851 -30.56 33.91 -41.76
C ALA A 851 -29.84 35.22 -41.39
N SER A 852 -30.53 36.12 -40.68
CA SER A 852 -30.03 37.46 -40.34
C SER A 852 -28.96 37.46 -39.22
N SER A 853 -27.70 37.45 -39.65
CA SER A 853 -26.62 38.29 -39.08
C SER A 853 -26.60 38.43 -37.54
N GLN A 854 -26.30 37.34 -36.82
CA GLN A 854 -25.77 37.41 -35.45
C GLN A 854 -24.63 36.41 -35.29
N ASP A 855 -23.50 36.87 -34.75
CA ASP A 855 -22.33 36.04 -34.53
C ASP A 855 -22.60 34.97 -33.45
N PRO A 856 -22.15 33.72 -33.63
CA PRO A 856 -22.29 32.67 -32.62
C PRO A 856 -21.58 33.07 -31.32
N TYR A 857 -22.10 32.61 -30.17
CA TYR A 857 -21.42 32.82 -28.89
C TYR A 857 -20.08 32.09 -28.87
N LEU A 858 -19.01 32.75 -28.40
CA LEU A 858 -17.68 32.20 -28.29
C LEU A 858 -17.44 31.70 -26.85
N LEU A 859 -17.52 30.39 -26.66
CA LEU A 859 -17.08 29.75 -25.42
C LEU A 859 -15.56 29.48 -25.52
N ARG A 860 -14.76 30.06 -24.63
CA ARG A 860 -13.31 29.81 -24.51
C ARG A 860 -13.02 28.87 -23.35
N PHE A 861 -11.94 28.08 -23.44
CA PHE A 861 -11.42 27.23 -22.37
C PHE A 861 -9.88 27.34 -22.31
N VAL A 862 -9.37 27.47 -21.09
CA VAL A 862 -7.94 27.55 -20.76
C VAL A 862 -7.65 26.60 -19.60
N ALA A 863 -6.65 25.73 -19.75
CA ALA A 863 -6.16 24.87 -18.68
C ALA A 863 -4.64 24.99 -18.50
N GLU A 864 -4.17 24.85 -17.26
CA GLU A 864 -2.76 24.86 -16.89
C GLU A 864 -2.48 23.80 -15.81
N GLN A 865 -1.35 23.10 -15.92
CA GLN A 865 -0.85 22.25 -14.84
C GLN A 865 -0.11 23.12 -13.79
N VAL A 866 -0.88 23.64 -12.84
CA VAL A 866 -0.44 24.60 -11.81
C VAL A 866 0.45 23.99 -10.72
N SER A 867 0.39 22.67 -10.51
CA SER A 867 1.30 21.94 -9.61
C SER A 867 1.52 20.51 -10.10
N HIS A 868 2.70 19.94 -9.85
CA HIS A 868 3.01 18.54 -10.18
C HIS A 868 3.09 17.61 -8.96
N HIS A 869 3.42 18.13 -7.78
CA HIS A 869 3.54 17.37 -6.52
C HIS A 869 2.83 18.08 -5.35
N PRO A 870 1.51 17.89 -5.14
CA PRO A 870 0.61 16.99 -5.87
C PRO A 870 0.25 17.49 -7.29
N PRO A 871 -0.21 16.61 -8.19
CA PRO A 871 -0.52 16.97 -9.58
C PRO A 871 -1.88 17.67 -9.67
N VAL A 872 -1.88 19.01 -9.55
CA VAL A 872 -3.07 19.87 -9.67
C VAL A 872 -3.13 20.51 -11.05
N SER A 873 -4.26 20.34 -11.73
CA SER A 873 -4.65 21.05 -12.94
C SER A 873 -5.65 22.15 -12.58
N GLY A 874 -5.40 23.38 -13.03
CA GLY A 874 -6.40 24.45 -13.06
C GLY A 874 -7.04 24.49 -14.44
N PHE A 875 -8.35 24.73 -14.52
CA PHE A 875 -9.02 25.04 -15.78
C PHE A 875 -10.15 26.07 -15.60
N TYR A 876 -10.32 26.89 -16.63
CA TYR A 876 -11.23 28.01 -16.68
C TYR A 876 -11.94 28.02 -18.03
N ALA A 877 -13.23 28.39 -18.05
CA ALA A 877 -13.96 28.59 -19.29
C ALA A 877 -14.95 29.75 -19.18
N GLU A 878 -15.12 30.52 -20.25
CA GLU A 878 -15.94 31.74 -20.27
C GLU A 878 -16.74 31.90 -21.56
N CYS A 879 -17.92 32.51 -21.46
CA CYS A 879 -18.65 33.08 -22.58
C CYS A 879 -19.00 34.53 -22.22
N GLN A 880 -18.24 35.47 -22.80
CA GLN A 880 -18.27 36.89 -22.44
C GLN A 880 -19.60 37.55 -22.80
N GLU A 881 -20.19 37.16 -23.94
CA GLU A 881 -21.47 37.66 -24.46
C GLU A 881 -22.67 37.19 -23.64
N ARG A 882 -22.45 36.27 -22.70
CA ARG A 882 -23.43 35.67 -21.80
C ARG A 882 -23.06 35.84 -20.33
N GLN A 883 -22.03 36.65 -20.07
CA GLN A 883 -21.59 37.08 -18.73
C GLN A 883 -21.54 35.89 -17.74
N MET A 884 -20.96 34.78 -18.19
CA MET A 884 -20.87 33.55 -17.41
C MET A 884 -19.54 32.84 -17.63
N CYS A 885 -19.03 32.22 -16.57
CA CYS A 885 -17.75 31.50 -16.59
C CYS A 885 -17.67 30.47 -15.47
N VAL A 886 -16.75 29.51 -15.62
CA VAL A 886 -16.46 28.47 -14.62
C VAL A 886 -14.97 28.42 -14.34
N ASN A 887 -14.59 28.43 -13.06
CA ASN A 887 -13.22 28.23 -12.59
C ASN A 887 -13.15 26.94 -11.78
N THR A 888 -12.24 26.03 -12.12
CA THR A 888 -12.06 24.74 -11.43
C THR A 888 -10.60 24.45 -11.18
N HIS A 889 -10.30 23.86 -10.03
CA HIS A 889 -9.00 23.25 -9.76
C HIS A 889 -9.21 21.81 -9.31
N VAL A 890 -8.40 20.87 -9.82
CA VAL A 890 -8.56 19.45 -9.54
C VAL A 890 -7.23 18.71 -9.54
N TRP A 891 -7.09 17.74 -8.65
CA TRP A 891 -6.03 16.73 -8.66
C TRP A 891 -6.62 15.34 -8.47
N THR A 892 -5.84 14.32 -8.80
CA THR A 892 -6.29 12.93 -8.72
C THR A 892 -5.49 12.13 -7.69
N LYS A 893 -6.19 11.27 -6.94
CA LYS A 893 -5.56 10.32 -6.00
C LYS A 893 -5.94 8.89 -6.36
N SER A 894 -4.96 8.16 -6.90
CA SER A 894 -5.13 6.82 -7.46
C SER A 894 -4.70 5.74 -6.48
N LYS A 895 -5.57 4.76 -6.23
CA LYS A 895 -5.38 3.72 -5.21
C LYS A 895 -5.70 2.33 -5.75
N PHE A 896 -4.79 1.39 -5.52
CA PHE A 896 -4.99 -0.01 -5.90
C PHE A 896 -6.04 -0.71 -5.02
N MET A 897 -7.05 -1.34 -5.63
CA MET A 897 -8.17 -2.01 -4.96
C MET A 897 -8.25 -3.51 -5.30
N GLY A 898 -7.17 -4.12 -5.81
CA GLY A 898 -7.11 -5.56 -6.13
C GLY A 898 -7.53 -5.84 -7.56
N MET A 899 -8.83 -6.02 -7.81
CA MET A 899 -9.39 -6.18 -9.17
C MET A 899 -9.88 -4.86 -9.78
N SER A 900 -9.47 -3.73 -9.20
CA SER A 900 -9.84 -2.38 -9.66
C SER A 900 -8.80 -1.36 -9.20
N ILE A 901 -8.77 -0.19 -9.85
CA ILE A 901 -8.10 1.01 -9.37
C ILE A 901 -9.18 2.05 -9.09
N GLY A 902 -9.19 2.60 -7.88
CA GLY A 902 -10.05 3.74 -7.53
C GLY A 902 -9.28 5.05 -7.71
N VAL A 903 -9.89 6.04 -8.35
CA VAL A 903 -9.36 7.37 -8.59
C VAL A 903 -10.31 8.39 -7.96
N SER A 904 -9.89 8.99 -6.86
CA SER A 904 -10.62 10.12 -6.27
C SER A 904 -10.21 11.40 -7.00
N MET A 905 -11.19 12.08 -7.61
CA MET A 905 -11.03 13.46 -8.08
C MET A 905 -11.19 14.35 -6.85
N ILE A 906 -10.19 15.19 -6.56
CA ILE A 906 -10.16 16.05 -5.37
C ILE A 906 -9.97 17.48 -5.84
N GLY A 907 -10.87 18.36 -5.46
CA GLY A 907 -10.92 19.74 -5.95
C GLY A 907 -12.35 20.23 -6.05
N GLU A 908 -12.49 21.50 -6.42
CA GLU A 908 -13.77 22.20 -6.45
C GLU A 908 -13.84 23.06 -7.72
N GLY A 909 -15.01 23.06 -8.34
CA GLY A 909 -15.37 23.94 -9.44
C GLY A 909 -16.41 24.95 -8.99
N CYS A 910 -16.33 26.16 -9.53
CA CYS A 910 -17.27 27.23 -9.26
C CYS A 910 -17.75 27.86 -10.58
N LEU A 911 -19.07 27.84 -10.80
CA LEU A 911 -19.74 28.45 -11.94
C LEU A 911 -20.38 29.78 -11.50
N TYR A 912 -20.02 30.86 -12.20
CA TYR A 912 -20.55 32.21 -12.01
C TYR A 912 -21.52 32.57 -13.13
N LEU A 913 -22.74 32.98 -12.76
CA LEU A 913 -23.74 33.56 -13.65
C LEU A 913 -23.89 35.05 -13.28
N LEU A 914 -23.13 35.93 -13.93
CA LEU A 914 -22.99 37.32 -13.49
C LEU A 914 -24.26 38.15 -13.75
N GLU A 915 -25.05 37.80 -14.79
CA GLU A 915 -26.37 38.40 -15.05
C GLU A 915 -27.35 38.24 -13.88
N HIS A 916 -27.21 37.16 -13.10
CA HIS A 916 -28.04 36.86 -11.93
C HIS A 916 -27.30 37.15 -10.60
N ASP A 917 -26.01 37.50 -10.67
CA ASP A 917 -25.07 37.56 -9.54
C ASP A 917 -25.15 36.26 -8.70
N GLU A 918 -25.10 35.10 -9.37
CA GLU A 918 -25.20 33.78 -8.74
C GLU A 918 -23.93 32.94 -8.89
N GLU A 919 -23.51 32.35 -7.77
CA GLU A 919 -22.35 31.47 -7.66
C GLU A 919 -22.83 30.03 -7.38
N TYR A 920 -22.31 29.05 -8.11
CA TYR A 920 -22.63 27.62 -8.00
C TYR A 920 -21.37 26.79 -7.78
N ILE A 921 -21.18 26.33 -6.54
CA ILE A 921 -20.06 25.47 -6.12
C ILE A 921 -20.40 24.00 -6.45
N PHE A 922 -19.46 23.25 -7.03
CA PHE A 922 -19.63 21.84 -7.38
C PHE A 922 -18.36 20.98 -7.25
N THR A 923 -18.55 19.67 -7.09
CA THR A 923 -17.48 18.66 -6.89
C THR A 923 -17.51 17.57 -7.96
N LEU A 924 -16.38 17.08 -8.45
CA LEU A 924 -16.32 15.98 -9.43
C LEU A 924 -16.56 14.58 -8.80
N PRO A 925 -17.13 13.60 -9.54
CA PRO A 925 -17.30 12.23 -9.05
C PRO A 925 -15.97 11.47 -8.99
N CYS A 926 -15.90 10.38 -8.22
CA CYS A 926 -14.77 9.44 -8.31
C CYS A 926 -14.92 8.55 -9.55
N ALA A 927 -13.79 8.10 -10.11
CA ALA A 927 -13.75 7.11 -11.18
C ALA A 927 -13.09 5.81 -10.71
N TYR A 928 -13.50 4.68 -11.29
CA TYR A 928 -12.94 3.36 -11.00
C TYR A 928 -12.61 2.65 -12.31
N ALA A 929 -11.34 2.32 -12.51
CA ALA A 929 -10.96 1.35 -13.55
C ALA A 929 -11.24 -0.05 -12.99
N ARG A 930 -12.22 -0.73 -13.55
CA ARG A 930 -12.66 -2.09 -13.21
C ARG A 930 -11.91 -3.12 -14.06
N SER A 931 -12.03 -4.41 -13.71
CA SER A 931 -11.60 -5.55 -14.54
C SER A 931 -10.13 -5.53 -15.02
N ILE A 932 -9.21 -4.92 -14.26
CA ILE A 932 -7.79 -4.71 -14.64
C ILE A 932 -6.92 -5.98 -14.83
N LEU A 933 -7.51 -7.18 -14.75
CA LEU A 933 -6.89 -8.49 -15.01
C LEU A 933 -7.40 -9.14 -16.32
N THR A 934 -8.37 -8.48 -16.97
CA THR A 934 -8.98 -8.79 -18.27
C THR A 934 -9.12 -7.46 -19.03
N VAL A 935 -10.24 -7.19 -19.69
CA VAL A 935 -10.50 -5.89 -20.34
C VAL A 935 -10.88 -4.85 -19.29
N PRO A 936 -10.09 -3.78 -19.09
CA PRO A 936 -10.39 -2.76 -18.09
C PRO A 936 -11.45 -1.78 -18.62
N TRP A 937 -12.39 -1.34 -17.77
CA TRP A 937 -13.47 -0.41 -18.14
C TRP A 937 -13.74 0.63 -17.04
N VAL A 938 -14.29 1.80 -17.40
CA VAL A 938 -14.48 2.93 -16.47
C VAL A 938 -15.87 2.93 -15.85
N GLU A 939 -15.92 3.04 -14.53
CA GLU A 939 -17.15 3.25 -13.75
C GLU A 939 -17.06 4.55 -12.94
N LEU A 940 -18.02 5.47 -13.09
CA LEU A 940 -18.16 6.62 -12.19
C LEU A 940 -18.89 6.21 -10.91
N GLY A 941 -18.51 6.80 -9.77
CA GLY A 941 -19.09 6.45 -8.48
C GLY A 941 -18.92 7.52 -7.41
N GLY A 942 -19.79 7.48 -6.40
CA GLY A 942 -19.76 8.36 -5.24
C GLY A 942 -20.79 9.50 -5.31
N LYS A 943 -20.73 10.39 -4.33
CA LYS A 943 -21.66 11.51 -4.16
C LYS A 943 -21.00 12.81 -4.61
N VAL A 944 -21.71 13.54 -5.48
CA VAL A 944 -21.42 14.91 -5.89
C VAL A 944 -22.46 15.82 -5.25
N ASN A 945 -22.06 17.03 -4.87
CA ASN A 945 -22.98 18.09 -4.47
C ASN A 945 -22.79 19.28 -5.43
N ILE A 946 -23.89 19.97 -5.73
CA ILE A 946 -23.91 21.30 -6.36
C ILE A 946 -24.70 22.20 -5.41
N ALA A 947 -24.23 23.42 -5.14
CA ALA A 947 -24.92 24.35 -4.24
C ALA A 947 -24.75 25.80 -4.68
N CYS A 948 -25.82 26.58 -4.60
CA CYS A 948 -25.81 28.03 -4.81
C CYS A 948 -26.30 28.71 -3.52
N ALA A 949 -25.41 29.41 -2.83
CA ALA A 949 -25.70 29.97 -1.52
C ALA A 949 -26.78 31.08 -1.57
N LYS A 950 -26.73 31.92 -2.60
CA LYS A 950 -27.65 33.05 -2.80
C LYS A 950 -29.08 32.61 -3.12
N SER A 951 -29.24 31.66 -4.06
CA SER A 951 -30.57 31.15 -4.43
C SER A 951 -31.16 30.22 -3.37
N GLY A 952 -30.33 29.67 -2.49
CA GLY A 952 -30.74 28.69 -1.49
C GLY A 952 -31.02 27.30 -2.07
N TYR A 953 -30.67 27.02 -3.32
CA TYR A 953 -30.82 25.69 -3.93
C TYR A 953 -29.57 24.83 -3.77
N SER A 954 -29.76 23.52 -3.70
CA SER A 954 -28.69 22.52 -3.89
C SER A 954 -29.18 21.32 -4.70
N ALA A 955 -28.24 20.61 -5.33
CA ALA A 955 -28.48 19.32 -5.93
C ALA A 955 -27.52 18.27 -5.35
N VAL A 956 -28.06 17.12 -4.96
CA VAL A 956 -27.29 15.95 -4.55
C VAL A 956 -27.33 14.94 -5.68
N ILE A 957 -26.18 14.66 -6.28
CA ILE A 957 -26.02 13.69 -7.37
C ILE A 957 -25.26 12.48 -6.82
N THR A 958 -25.71 11.27 -7.14
CA THR A 958 -25.08 10.01 -6.70
C THR A 958 -24.86 9.10 -7.90
N PHE A 959 -23.60 8.87 -8.23
CA PHE A 959 -23.17 7.87 -9.21
C PHE A 959 -23.06 6.52 -8.51
N GLN A 960 -23.82 5.53 -8.99
CA GLN A 960 -24.00 4.24 -8.33
C GLN A 960 -23.11 3.18 -8.99
N THR A 961 -22.08 2.72 -8.28
CA THR A 961 -21.26 1.59 -8.72
C THR A 961 -22.05 0.28 -8.69
N LYS A 962 -21.74 -0.65 -9.60
CA LYS A 962 -22.44 -1.92 -9.78
C LYS A 962 -22.69 -2.68 -8.47
N PRO A 963 -23.94 -3.05 -8.15
CA PRO A 963 -24.24 -3.95 -7.03
C PRO A 963 -23.60 -5.34 -7.21
N PHE A 964 -23.33 -6.03 -6.11
CA PHE A 964 -22.80 -7.40 -6.13
C PHE A 964 -23.78 -8.44 -6.72
N TYR A 965 -25.08 -8.12 -6.81
CA TYR A 965 -26.12 -9.01 -7.31
C TYR A 965 -27.03 -8.27 -8.32
N GLY A 966 -26.76 -8.47 -9.62
CA GLY A 966 -27.56 -7.91 -10.71
C GLY A 966 -27.55 -6.38 -10.82
N GLY A 967 -28.48 -5.85 -11.63
CA GLY A 967 -28.62 -4.42 -11.89
C GLY A 967 -27.88 -3.92 -13.13
N LYS A 968 -28.31 -2.76 -13.64
CA LYS A 968 -27.66 -2.03 -14.73
C LYS A 968 -26.34 -1.39 -14.27
N LEU A 969 -25.44 -1.16 -15.23
CA LEU A 969 -24.22 -0.36 -15.03
C LEU A 969 -24.55 1.15 -15.08
N HIS A 970 -23.56 2.01 -14.80
CA HIS A 970 -23.59 3.47 -15.03
C HIS A 970 -24.80 4.21 -14.43
N LYS A 971 -25.49 3.63 -13.44
CA LYS A 971 -26.70 4.23 -12.87
C LYS A 971 -26.36 5.51 -12.11
N VAL A 972 -27.12 6.56 -12.36
CA VAL A 972 -27.04 7.84 -11.64
C VAL A 972 -28.42 8.22 -11.09
N THR A 973 -28.43 8.89 -9.94
CA THR A 973 -29.63 9.47 -9.34
C THR A 973 -29.31 10.84 -8.75
N ALA A 974 -30.15 11.83 -9.01
CA ALA A 974 -30.02 13.17 -8.43
C ALA A 974 -31.31 13.66 -7.77
N GLU A 975 -31.17 14.52 -6.76
CA GLU A 975 -32.29 15.26 -6.15
C GLU A 975 -31.91 16.74 -6.03
N VAL A 976 -32.65 17.61 -6.74
CA VAL A 976 -32.57 19.07 -6.63
C VAL A 976 -33.54 19.54 -5.56
N ARG A 977 -33.09 20.42 -4.66
CA ARG A 977 -33.84 20.87 -3.49
C ARG A 977 -33.67 22.36 -3.24
N HIS A 978 -34.68 22.97 -2.66
CA HIS A 978 -34.56 24.26 -1.99
C HIS A 978 -34.23 24.04 -0.51
N ASN A 979 -33.12 24.59 -0.02
CA ASN A 979 -32.51 24.21 1.26
C ASN A 979 -33.31 24.68 2.48
N SER A 980 -33.98 25.84 2.39
CA SER A 980 -34.73 26.42 3.52
C SER A 980 -36.08 25.74 3.76
N THR A 981 -36.73 25.25 2.71
CA THR A 981 -37.99 24.48 2.78
C THR A 981 -37.78 22.96 2.76
N ASN A 982 -36.58 22.49 2.44
CA ASN A 982 -36.23 21.07 2.18
C ASN A 982 -37.15 20.40 1.13
N THR A 983 -37.76 21.18 0.25
CA THR A 983 -38.63 20.68 -0.83
C THR A 983 -37.79 20.23 -2.00
N VAL A 984 -38.00 18.98 -2.43
CA VAL A 984 -37.38 18.42 -3.64
C VAL A 984 -38.18 18.91 -4.86
N VAL A 985 -37.52 19.61 -5.77
CA VAL A 985 -38.14 20.27 -6.94
C VAL A 985 -37.98 19.45 -8.23
N CYS A 986 -36.85 18.77 -8.38
CA CYS A 986 -36.59 17.85 -9.48
C CYS A 986 -35.88 16.60 -8.96
N ARG A 987 -36.25 15.44 -9.50
CA ARG A 987 -35.59 14.15 -9.29
C ARG A 987 -35.05 13.68 -10.62
N VAL A 988 -33.81 13.21 -10.66
CA VAL A 988 -33.23 12.61 -11.88
C VAL A 988 -32.87 11.16 -11.60
N GLN A 989 -33.16 10.26 -12.52
CA GLN A 989 -32.73 8.86 -12.47
C GLN A 989 -32.39 8.35 -13.87
N GLY A 990 -31.39 7.49 -14.00
CA GLY A 990 -31.04 6.93 -15.31
C GLY A 990 -29.64 6.37 -15.38
N GLU A 991 -29.08 6.37 -16.59
CA GLU A 991 -27.73 5.90 -16.92
C GLU A 991 -26.94 7.09 -17.50
N TRP A 992 -25.79 7.45 -16.91
CA TRP A 992 -25.06 8.67 -17.29
C TRP A 992 -24.43 8.62 -18.70
N ASN A 993 -24.35 7.44 -19.30
CA ASN A 993 -23.96 7.19 -20.69
C ASN A 993 -25.12 6.62 -21.53
N GLY A 994 -26.37 6.85 -21.11
CA GLY A 994 -27.58 6.34 -21.77
C GLY A 994 -28.74 7.34 -21.66
N VAL A 995 -29.84 6.92 -21.05
CA VAL A 995 -31.02 7.77 -20.87
C VAL A 995 -31.14 8.25 -19.43
N LEU A 996 -31.39 9.55 -19.28
CA LEU A 996 -31.70 10.25 -18.04
C LEU A 996 -33.17 10.67 -18.03
N GLU A 997 -33.88 10.35 -16.96
CA GLU A 997 -35.27 10.77 -16.69
C GLU A 997 -35.27 11.85 -15.60
N PHE A 998 -35.79 13.02 -15.93
CA PHE A 998 -36.03 14.14 -15.02
C PHE A 998 -37.52 14.17 -14.68
N SER A 999 -37.88 14.06 -13.40
CA SER A 999 -39.26 14.15 -12.89
C SER A 999 -39.42 15.43 -12.06
N TYR A 1000 -40.43 16.23 -12.39
CA TYR A 1000 -40.69 17.53 -11.76
C TYR A 1000 -41.84 17.49 -10.76
N THR A 1001 -41.89 18.46 -9.85
CA THR A 1001 -43.02 18.67 -8.91
C THR A 1001 -44.36 18.94 -9.60
N SER A 1002 -44.36 19.39 -10.86
CA SER A 1002 -45.54 19.52 -11.71
C SER A 1002 -46.17 18.18 -12.12
N GLY A 1003 -45.47 17.06 -11.93
CA GLY A 1003 -45.82 15.75 -12.49
C GLY A 1003 -45.34 15.53 -13.93
N GLU A 1004 -44.70 16.53 -14.54
CA GLU A 1004 -44.04 16.40 -15.85
C GLU A 1004 -42.79 15.52 -15.77
N THR A 1005 -42.50 14.79 -16.85
CA THR A 1005 -41.26 14.02 -17.01
C THR A 1005 -40.57 14.35 -18.32
N LYS A 1006 -39.26 14.61 -18.26
CA LYS A 1006 -38.40 14.90 -19.42
C LYS A 1006 -37.35 13.78 -19.55
N LEU A 1007 -37.27 13.18 -20.73
CA LEU A 1007 -36.23 12.19 -21.06
C LEU A 1007 -35.11 12.86 -21.87
N VAL A 1008 -33.87 12.65 -21.45
CA VAL A 1008 -32.66 13.09 -22.14
C VAL A 1008 -31.83 11.85 -22.47
N ASP A 1009 -31.74 11.50 -23.74
CA ASP A 1009 -30.87 10.43 -24.24
C ASP A 1009 -29.52 11.05 -24.63
N VAL A 1010 -28.50 10.84 -23.81
CA VAL A 1010 -27.20 11.50 -23.99
C VAL A 1010 -26.55 11.06 -25.31
N THR A 1011 -26.77 9.81 -25.72
CA THR A 1011 -26.20 9.22 -26.95
C THR A 1011 -26.72 9.85 -28.24
N LYS A 1012 -27.77 10.67 -28.15
CA LYS A 1012 -28.38 11.42 -29.26
C LYS A 1012 -28.18 12.93 -29.19
N LEU A 1013 -27.44 13.44 -28.19
CA LEU A 1013 -27.16 14.87 -28.08
C LEU A 1013 -26.14 15.31 -29.14
N PRO A 1014 -26.31 16.50 -29.76
CA PRO A 1014 -25.32 17.02 -30.69
C PRO A 1014 -24.03 17.38 -29.94
N VAL A 1015 -22.92 16.80 -30.40
CA VAL A 1015 -21.58 17.08 -29.92
C VAL A 1015 -21.01 18.24 -30.72
N THR A 1016 -20.63 19.34 -30.07
CA THR A 1016 -19.91 20.43 -30.74
C THR A 1016 -18.42 20.16 -30.60
N LYS A 1017 -17.73 19.95 -31.73
CA LYS A 1017 -16.28 19.82 -31.76
C LYS A 1017 -15.61 21.08 -31.20
N LYS A 1018 -14.56 20.87 -30.40
CA LYS A 1018 -13.65 21.93 -29.97
C LYS A 1018 -12.88 22.49 -31.18
N ARG A 1019 -12.44 23.73 -31.09
CA ARG A 1019 -11.51 24.36 -32.02
C ARG A 1019 -10.17 24.54 -31.33
N VAL A 1020 -9.08 24.16 -31.99
CA VAL A 1020 -7.73 24.16 -31.42
C VAL A 1020 -6.77 24.76 -32.45
N ARG A 1021 -5.71 25.46 -32.01
CA ARG A 1021 -4.67 25.94 -32.93
C ARG A 1021 -3.93 24.76 -33.59
N PRO A 1022 -3.57 24.84 -34.89
CA PRO A 1022 -2.65 23.88 -35.52
C PRO A 1022 -1.35 23.74 -34.73
N ILE A 1023 -0.72 22.57 -34.74
CA ILE A 1023 0.45 22.24 -33.89
C ILE A 1023 1.63 23.17 -34.18
N GLU A 1024 1.75 23.62 -35.43
CA GLU A 1024 2.76 24.54 -35.94
C GLU A 1024 2.61 25.95 -35.33
N LYS A 1025 1.40 26.32 -34.91
CA LYS A 1025 1.05 27.60 -34.25
C LYS A 1025 0.98 27.49 -32.72
N GLN A 1026 1.15 26.31 -32.15
CA GLN A 1026 1.10 26.11 -30.69
C GLN A 1026 2.43 26.46 -30.02
N GLY A 1027 2.37 26.99 -28.80
CA GLY A 1027 3.56 27.23 -27.98
C GLY A 1027 4.25 25.93 -27.52
N PRO A 1028 5.54 25.96 -27.13
CA PRO A 1028 6.33 24.77 -26.80
C PRO A 1028 5.88 24.02 -25.54
N THR A 1029 4.90 24.53 -24.80
CA THR A 1029 4.29 23.91 -23.62
C THR A 1029 2.80 23.60 -23.78
N GLU A 1030 2.21 23.80 -24.96
CA GLU A 1030 0.83 23.40 -25.21
C GLU A 1030 0.72 21.88 -25.41
N SER A 1031 -0.29 21.24 -24.82
CA SER A 1031 -0.36 19.78 -24.69
C SER A 1031 -0.15 19.00 -25.99
N ARG A 1032 -0.69 19.45 -27.14
CA ARG A 1032 -0.57 18.67 -28.39
C ARG A 1032 0.83 18.78 -29.00
N ARG A 1033 1.43 19.98 -29.07
CA ARG A 1033 2.83 20.16 -29.50
C ARG A 1033 3.81 19.51 -28.53
N LEU A 1034 3.57 19.61 -27.23
CA LEU A 1034 4.44 19.04 -26.19
C LEU A 1034 4.48 17.50 -26.23
N TRP A 1035 3.34 16.84 -26.39
CA TRP A 1035 3.23 15.38 -26.38
C TRP A 1035 3.27 14.74 -27.78
N GLN A 1036 3.48 15.54 -28.85
CA GLN A 1036 3.38 15.13 -30.25
C GLN A 1036 4.08 13.78 -30.55
N ASN A 1037 5.38 13.69 -30.28
CA ASN A 1037 6.19 12.50 -30.60
C ASN A 1037 5.71 11.22 -29.88
N VAL A 1038 5.09 11.36 -28.69
CA VAL A 1038 4.49 10.24 -27.95
C VAL A 1038 3.18 9.81 -28.60
N THR A 1039 2.32 10.78 -28.97
CA THR A 1039 1.05 10.54 -29.67
C THR A 1039 1.26 9.94 -31.07
N GLU A 1040 2.28 10.38 -31.80
CA GLU A 1040 2.63 9.83 -33.12
C GLU A 1040 3.14 8.40 -33.01
N SER A 1041 4.09 8.13 -32.10
CA SER A 1041 4.59 6.76 -31.88
C SER A 1041 3.48 5.80 -31.40
N LEU A 1042 2.55 6.26 -30.55
CA LEU A 1042 1.35 5.50 -30.16
C LEU A 1042 0.32 5.34 -31.30
N ARG A 1043 0.38 6.12 -32.37
CA ARG A 1043 -0.40 5.92 -33.59
C ARG A 1043 0.28 4.95 -34.55
N GLU A 1044 1.61 4.97 -34.62
CA GLU A 1044 2.46 4.01 -35.34
C GLU A 1044 2.51 2.62 -34.67
N LYS A 1045 1.94 2.48 -33.46
CA LYS A 1045 2.01 1.30 -32.57
C LYS A 1045 3.42 0.96 -32.08
N ASP A 1046 4.36 1.89 -32.19
CA ASP A 1046 5.72 1.78 -31.65
C ASP A 1046 5.74 2.15 -30.16
N ILE A 1047 5.47 1.13 -29.33
CA ILE A 1047 5.42 1.27 -27.87
C ILE A 1047 6.81 1.57 -27.27
N GLU A 1048 7.90 1.12 -27.90
CA GLU A 1048 9.27 1.36 -27.41
C GLU A 1048 9.67 2.82 -27.60
N LYS A 1049 9.53 3.35 -28.82
CA LYS A 1049 9.76 4.76 -29.18
C LYS A 1049 8.83 5.71 -28.42
N ALA A 1050 7.55 5.35 -28.26
CA ALA A 1050 6.62 6.10 -27.41
C ALA A 1050 7.09 6.17 -25.94
N THR A 1051 7.63 5.06 -25.42
CA THR A 1051 8.18 4.99 -24.06
C THR A 1051 9.46 5.82 -23.92
N GLU A 1052 10.33 5.84 -24.94
CA GLU A 1052 11.52 6.70 -24.96
C GLU A 1052 11.17 8.19 -25.01
N HIS A 1053 10.31 8.62 -25.93
CA HIS A 1053 9.90 10.03 -26.01
C HIS A 1053 9.26 10.52 -24.71
N LYS A 1054 8.41 9.68 -24.09
CA LYS A 1054 7.84 9.95 -22.77
C LYS A 1054 8.91 10.04 -21.69
N ARG A 1055 9.88 9.11 -21.65
CA ARG A 1055 11.00 9.11 -20.70
C ARG A 1055 11.85 10.39 -20.81
N LEU A 1056 12.17 10.82 -22.03
CA LEU A 1056 12.96 12.04 -22.28
C LEU A 1056 12.25 13.28 -21.75
N LEU A 1057 10.94 13.40 -21.99
CA LEU A 1057 10.10 14.49 -21.51
C LEU A 1057 10.00 14.51 -19.97
N GLU A 1058 9.78 13.36 -19.34
CA GLU A 1058 9.74 13.23 -17.88
C GLU A 1058 11.12 13.44 -17.21
N GLU A 1059 12.25 13.10 -17.87
CA GLU A 1059 13.61 13.37 -17.35
C GLU A 1059 13.98 14.84 -17.49
N ARG A 1060 13.59 15.49 -18.60
CA ARG A 1060 13.72 16.93 -18.76
C ARG A 1060 13.00 17.67 -17.62
N GLN A 1061 11.72 17.35 -17.37
CA GLN A 1061 10.96 17.95 -16.27
C GLN A 1061 11.64 17.75 -14.91
N ARG A 1062 12.10 16.53 -14.59
CA ARG A 1062 12.81 16.22 -13.34
C ARG A 1062 14.18 16.89 -13.23
N THR A 1063 14.76 17.34 -14.34
CA THR A 1063 16.02 18.12 -14.37
C THR A 1063 15.75 19.60 -14.16
N GLU A 1064 14.74 20.16 -14.83
CA GLU A 1064 14.27 21.54 -14.61
C GLU A 1064 13.73 21.74 -13.18
N GLU A 1065 13.13 20.72 -12.58
CA GLU A 1065 12.69 20.74 -11.17
C GLU A 1065 13.85 20.70 -10.17
N ARG A 1066 14.87 19.85 -10.42
CA ARG A 1066 16.12 19.88 -9.65
C ARG A 1066 16.79 21.25 -9.71
N HIS A 1067 16.90 21.84 -10.91
CA HIS A 1067 17.49 23.17 -11.07
C HIS A 1067 16.71 24.26 -10.32
N ARG A 1068 15.37 24.25 -10.39
CA ARG A 1068 14.51 25.18 -9.61
C ARG A 1068 14.65 25.01 -8.11
N ALA A 1069 14.81 23.79 -7.61
CA ALA A 1069 15.08 23.52 -6.20
C ALA A 1069 16.49 23.97 -5.77
N GLU A 1070 17.52 23.76 -6.60
CA GLU A 1070 18.91 24.18 -6.35
C GLU A 1070 19.10 25.71 -6.39
N THR A 1071 18.24 26.43 -7.10
CA THR A 1071 18.26 27.90 -7.22
C THR A 1071 17.24 28.60 -6.31
N GLU A 1072 16.46 27.85 -5.53
CA GLU A 1072 15.31 28.32 -4.75
C GLU A 1072 14.27 29.14 -5.58
N THR A 1073 14.20 28.91 -6.89
CA THR A 1073 13.28 29.64 -7.78
C THR A 1073 11.91 28.96 -7.82
N PRO A 1074 10.83 29.59 -7.30
CA PRO A 1074 9.50 29.00 -7.36
C PRO A 1074 8.99 28.97 -8.80
N TRP A 1075 8.22 27.93 -9.14
CA TRP A 1075 7.47 27.93 -10.40
C TRP A 1075 6.46 29.09 -10.40
N ARG A 1076 6.38 29.82 -11.51
CA ARG A 1076 5.32 30.80 -11.77
C ARG A 1076 4.39 30.26 -12.83
N THR A 1077 3.13 30.10 -12.45
CA THR A 1077 2.02 29.82 -13.35
C THR A 1077 1.78 30.99 -14.31
N ARG A 1078 1.17 30.72 -15.47
CA ARG A 1078 0.88 31.72 -16.50
C ARG A 1078 -0.53 32.29 -16.40
N HIS A 1079 -1.49 31.46 -16.04
CA HIS A 1079 -2.92 31.76 -16.18
C HIS A 1079 -3.68 31.68 -14.86
N PHE A 1080 -3.14 31.04 -13.82
CA PHE A 1080 -3.81 30.85 -12.54
C PHE A 1080 -2.96 31.33 -11.37
N ASP A 1081 -3.55 32.12 -10.48
CA ASP A 1081 -2.98 32.49 -9.18
C ASP A 1081 -3.48 31.54 -8.07
N LYS A 1082 -2.66 31.37 -7.03
CA LYS A 1082 -3.05 30.56 -5.85
C LYS A 1082 -3.79 31.41 -4.83
N GLU A 1083 -5.12 31.26 -4.76
CA GLU A 1083 -5.95 31.90 -3.74
C GLU A 1083 -6.30 30.89 -2.63
N GLY A 1084 -5.68 31.06 -1.46
CA GLY A 1084 -5.87 30.18 -0.30
C GLY A 1084 -5.32 28.77 -0.54
N GLU A 1085 -6.20 27.76 -0.47
CA GLU A 1085 -5.89 26.37 -0.82
C GLU A 1085 -6.21 26.04 -2.29
N GLY A 1086 -6.95 26.91 -2.98
CA GLY A 1086 -7.39 26.71 -4.37
C GLY A 1086 -6.53 27.44 -5.40
N TRP A 1087 -6.98 27.39 -6.65
CA TRP A 1087 -6.41 28.14 -7.77
C TRP A 1087 -7.52 28.86 -8.54
N MET A 1088 -7.24 30.10 -8.92
CA MET A 1088 -8.17 31.02 -9.58
C MET A 1088 -7.53 31.59 -10.83
N TYR A 1089 -8.26 31.61 -11.94
CA TYR A 1089 -7.78 32.25 -13.17
C TYR A 1089 -7.44 33.73 -12.92
N HIS A 1090 -6.34 34.22 -13.51
CA HIS A 1090 -5.73 35.50 -13.18
C HIS A 1090 -6.48 36.74 -13.73
N LYS A 1091 -7.26 36.56 -14.80
CA LYS A 1091 -8.07 37.61 -15.46
C LYS A 1091 -9.53 37.17 -15.61
N PRO A 1092 -10.22 36.75 -14.53
CA PRO A 1092 -11.54 36.14 -14.63
C PRO A 1092 -12.61 37.19 -14.92
N LEU A 1093 -13.68 36.76 -15.59
CA LEU A 1093 -14.72 37.62 -16.14
C LEU A 1093 -15.42 38.51 -15.08
N TRP A 1094 -15.38 38.14 -13.79
CA TRP A 1094 -15.95 38.91 -12.68
C TRP A 1094 -14.98 39.89 -12.00
N LYS A 1095 -13.71 39.95 -12.42
CA LYS A 1095 -12.71 40.95 -11.96
C LYS A 1095 -12.40 42.01 -13.03
N ASN A 1096 -12.99 41.89 -14.22
CA ASN A 1096 -12.89 42.85 -15.34
C ASN A 1096 -14.14 43.74 -15.41
#